data_AF-A0A8B9IAK7-F1
#
_entry.id   AF-A0A8B9IAK7-F1
#
_cell.length_a   1.000
_cell.length_b   1.000
_cell.length_c   1.000
_cell.angle_alpha   90.00
_cell.angle_beta   90.00
_cell.angle_gamma   90.00
#
_symmetry.space_group_name_H-M   'P 1'
#
loop_
_entity.id
_entity.type
_entity.pdbx_description
1 polymer ?
#
loop_
_entity_poly.entity_id
_entity_poly.type
_entity_poly.pdbx_seq_one_letter_code
_entity_poly.pdbx_strand_id
1 'polypeptide(L)'
;MAFQKAVKGTVLIGGGAIATVFGLSQFSQYRNKHGTFVNVQAAEAVTVPIKRDFPTREEQILALQTTREFDVLVIGGGATGCGCALDAVTRGLKTALLERDDFSSGTSSRSTKLIHGGVRYLQKAIMKLDFEQYRMVKEALQERANLLEIAPHLSAPLPIMLPVYKWWQLPYYWVGIKLYDLVAGSQCLKSSYVLSKSRALELFPMLRKDKLVGAIVYYDGQHNDARMNLAIALTAARYGAATANYAEVLRLLKTTDPGSGKERVCGARCRDVLTGQEFDVKAKCVINATGPFTDSVRKMDDQEVPNICQPSAGVHIVMPGYYSPDNMGLLDPATSDGRVIFFLPWEKMTIAGTTDSPTDVTPHPIPTEEDINFILNEVRNYLSVDVEVRRGDVLAAWSGIRPLVTDPNSKDTQSISRNHVVTVSDSGLVTIAGGKWTTYRAMAQDTIDAAIQAHDLNAGSSKTIGLQLQGAEDWSPTLYIRLVQDYGLESEVAQHLASTYGDKAFEVAKIAQVTGRRWPIVGKRLVSEFPYIEAEVIYGVKEYARTAVDMISRRTRLAFLNVQAAEEALPRIVDIMGKELNWSEQKKKEELEAAKKFLYYEMGYKVKSDQLTDSSEITLVPSDIERYKKRFHMFDKDKKGFITILDVQRVLESISVQIDEKTLHDILNEVDLNKNGQVELIEFLQAVHAGHSPCGSEAELWQW
;
A
#
# COMPACT_ATOMS: atom_id res chain seq x y z
N MET A 1 8.32 -42.45 -37.44
CA MET A 1 8.67 -43.89 -37.46
C MET A 1 10.11 -44.14 -36.99
N ALA A 2 10.46 -43.72 -35.78
CA ALA A 2 11.76 -44.05 -35.15
C ALA A 2 11.65 -44.21 -33.61
N PHE A 3 10.45 -44.56 -33.12
CA PHE A 3 10.17 -44.71 -31.69
C PHE A 3 9.65 -46.12 -31.31
N GLN A 4 9.51 -47.03 -32.29
CA GLN A 4 8.90 -48.35 -32.11
C GLN A 4 9.90 -49.51 -31.97
N LYS A 5 11.21 -49.26 -31.85
CA LYS A 5 12.23 -50.33 -31.87
C LYS A 5 13.07 -50.51 -30.59
N ALA A 6 12.68 -49.93 -29.47
CA ALA A 6 13.43 -50.04 -28.21
C ALA A 6 12.62 -50.50 -26.99
N VAL A 7 11.49 -51.20 -27.17
CA VAL A 7 10.65 -51.70 -26.05
C VAL A 7 10.39 -53.20 -26.12
N LYS A 8 11.32 -53.99 -26.66
CA LYS A 8 11.28 -55.46 -26.52
C LYS A 8 12.58 -55.97 -25.96
N GLY A 9 12.58 -56.14 -24.64
CA GLY A 9 13.60 -56.86 -23.90
C GLY A 9 14.01 -56.14 -22.63
N THR A 10 13.24 -56.31 -21.55
CA THR A 10 13.73 -56.73 -20.22
C THR A 10 12.51 -56.91 -19.30
N VAL A 11 12.52 -58.02 -18.59
CA VAL A 11 11.48 -58.56 -17.70
C VAL A 11 11.29 -57.69 -16.44
N LEU A 12 10.01 -57.50 -16.10
CA LEU A 12 9.42 -57.24 -14.78
C LEU A 12 10.35 -57.49 -13.57
N ILE A 13 10.70 -56.43 -12.82
CA ILE A 13 10.48 -56.27 -11.36
C ILE A 13 10.42 -54.75 -11.06
N GLY A 14 9.29 -54.23 -10.54
CA GLY A 14 9.25 -52.89 -9.91
C GLY A 14 8.61 -51.71 -10.66
N GLY A 15 7.96 -51.91 -11.81
CA GLY A 15 7.41 -50.81 -12.64
C GLY A 15 6.08 -50.20 -12.17
N GLY A 16 5.25 -50.94 -11.44
CA GLY A 16 3.90 -50.50 -11.06
C GLY A 16 3.88 -49.37 -10.03
N ALA A 17 4.75 -49.42 -9.02
CA ALA A 17 4.83 -48.38 -8.00
C ALA A 17 5.47 -47.10 -8.54
N ILE A 18 6.49 -47.21 -9.39
CA ILE A 18 7.20 -46.05 -9.96
C ILE A 18 6.34 -45.33 -10.99
N ALA A 19 5.61 -46.04 -11.86
CA ALA A 19 4.69 -45.42 -12.83
C ALA A 19 3.49 -44.75 -12.13
N THR A 20 3.01 -45.31 -11.02
CA THR A 20 1.93 -44.69 -10.23
C THR A 20 2.44 -43.47 -9.46
N VAL A 21 3.67 -43.50 -8.92
CA VAL A 21 4.30 -42.35 -8.25
C VAL A 21 4.68 -41.25 -9.24
N PHE A 22 5.16 -41.58 -10.45
CA PHE A 22 5.41 -40.58 -11.50
C PHE A 22 4.13 -40.04 -12.12
N GLY A 23 3.09 -40.87 -12.28
CA GLY A 23 1.77 -40.43 -12.70
C GLY A 23 1.12 -39.51 -11.68
N LEU A 24 1.21 -39.84 -10.38
CA LEU A 24 0.72 -38.99 -9.29
C LEU A 24 1.59 -37.75 -9.08
N SER A 25 2.90 -37.81 -9.31
CA SER A 25 3.78 -36.64 -9.21
C SER A 25 3.59 -35.69 -10.38
N GLN A 26 3.36 -36.20 -11.60
CA GLN A 26 2.99 -35.38 -12.75
C GLN A 26 1.55 -34.86 -12.64
N PHE A 27 0.61 -35.63 -12.10
CA PHE A 27 -0.75 -35.16 -11.86
C PHE A 27 -0.77 -34.13 -10.71
N SER A 28 0.02 -34.31 -9.66
CA SER A 28 0.23 -33.33 -8.58
C SER A 28 0.97 -32.08 -9.07
N GLN A 29 1.98 -32.22 -9.94
CA GLN A 29 2.64 -31.08 -10.58
C GLN A 29 1.74 -30.37 -11.59
N TYR A 30 0.85 -31.09 -12.29
CA TYR A 30 -0.14 -30.51 -13.19
C TYR A 30 -1.23 -29.78 -12.40
N ARG A 31 -1.74 -30.37 -11.30
CA ARG A 31 -2.64 -29.70 -10.35
C ARG A 31 -2.01 -28.52 -9.64
N ASN A 32 -0.69 -28.55 -9.39
CA ASN A 32 0.07 -27.42 -8.81
C ASN A 32 0.38 -26.32 -9.85
N LYS A 33 0.56 -26.67 -11.13
CA LYS A 33 0.71 -25.69 -12.23
C LYS A 33 -0.63 -25.07 -12.65
N HIS A 34 -1.74 -25.75 -12.40
CA HIS A 34 -3.11 -25.27 -12.62
C HIS A 34 -3.87 -25.23 -11.30
N GLY A 35 -3.18 -24.74 -10.25
CA GLY A 35 -3.73 -24.63 -8.90
C GLY A 35 -5.12 -24.05 -8.96
N THR A 36 -6.11 -24.86 -8.58
CA THR A 36 -7.45 -24.41 -8.24
C THR A 36 -7.31 -23.15 -7.41
N PHE A 37 -7.73 -22.01 -7.95
CA PHE A 37 -7.90 -20.79 -7.17
C PHE A 37 -8.65 -21.18 -5.91
N VAL A 38 -8.21 -20.68 -4.75
CA VAL A 38 -8.93 -20.89 -3.50
C VAL A 38 -10.37 -20.47 -3.76
N ASN A 39 -11.32 -21.38 -3.52
CA ASN A 39 -12.72 -21.15 -3.79
C ASN A 39 -13.40 -21.02 -2.43
N VAL A 40 -13.68 -19.80 -2.02
CA VAL A 40 -14.40 -19.46 -0.81
C VAL A 40 -15.88 -19.60 -1.13
N GLN A 41 -16.57 -20.46 -0.38
CA GLN A 41 -18.01 -20.57 -0.52
C GLN A 41 -18.64 -19.24 -0.11
N ALA A 42 -19.18 -18.52 -1.10
CA ALA A 42 -19.84 -17.25 -0.89
C ALA A 42 -20.99 -17.38 0.13
N ALA A 43 -21.22 -16.31 0.89
CA ALA A 43 -22.42 -16.18 1.70
C ALA A 43 -23.68 -16.15 0.82
N GLU A 44 -24.86 -16.17 1.46
CA GLU A 44 -26.12 -16.00 0.75
C GLU A 44 -26.11 -14.73 -0.12
N ALA A 45 -26.78 -14.78 -1.27
CA ALA A 45 -26.81 -13.67 -2.22
C ALA A 45 -27.38 -12.40 -1.58
N VAL A 46 -26.78 -11.25 -1.91
CA VAL A 46 -27.28 -9.94 -1.49
C VAL A 46 -28.57 -9.64 -2.24
N THR A 47 -29.64 -9.29 -1.50
CA THR A 47 -30.96 -8.95 -2.06
C THR A 47 -31.10 -7.46 -2.36
N VAL A 48 -30.19 -6.63 -1.85
CA VAL A 48 -30.16 -5.17 -2.05
C VAL A 48 -29.76 -4.85 -3.49
N PRO A 49 -30.56 -4.06 -4.24
CA PRO A 49 -30.22 -3.68 -5.61
C PRO A 49 -28.93 -2.83 -5.67
N ILE A 50 -28.04 -3.17 -6.61
CA ILE A 50 -26.81 -2.40 -6.87
C ILE A 50 -27.10 -1.25 -7.84
N LYS A 51 -26.69 -0.03 -7.49
CA LYS A 51 -26.75 1.13 -8.40
C LYS A 51 -25.72 0.98 -9.52
N ARG A 52 -26.13 1.29 -10.76
CA ARG A 52 -25.23 1.27 -11.93
C ARG A 52 -24.14 2.32 -11.81
N ASP A 53 -24.54 3.58 -11.68
CA ASP A 53 -23.63 4.71 -11.54
C ASP A 53 -23.37 5.07 -10.07
N PHE A 54 -22.22 5.68 -9.82
CA PHE A 54 -21.91 6.22 -8.50
C PHE A 54 -22.72 7.49 -8.24
N PRO A 55 -23.35 7.61 -7.06
CA PRO A 55 -23.83 8.91 -6.60
C PRO A 55 -22.63 9.86 -6.50
N THR A 56 -22.81 11.11 -6.91
CA THR A 56 -21.83 12.19 -6.70
C THR A 56 -21.66 12.46 -5.21
N ARG A 57 -20.53 13.08 -4.81
CA ARG A 57 -20.30 13.45 -3.40
C ARG A 57 -21.41 14.36 -2.89
N GLU A 58 -21.89 15.26 -3.73
CA GLU A 58 -22.96 16.21 -3.43
C GLU A 58 -24.28 15.48 -3.14
N GLU A 59 -24.62 14.44 -3.91
CA GLU A 59 -25.77 13.57 -3.63
C GLU A 59 -25.58 12.78 -2.32
N GLN A 60 -24.35 12.36 -2.01
CA GLN A 60 -24.05 11.69 -0.73
C GLN A 60 -24.26 12.62 0.46
N ILE A 61 -23.75 13.85 0.39
CA ILE A 61 -23.97 14.89 1.42
C ILE A 61 -25.46 15.20 1.56
N LEU A 62 -26.19 15.34 0.45
CA LEU A 62 -27.63 15.55 0.48
C LEU A 62 -28.37 14.38 1.15
N ALA A 63 -27.98 13.14 0.87
CA ALA A 63 -28.55 11.96 1.51
C ALA A 63 -28.31 11.96 3.03
N LEU A 64 -27.12 12.37 3.48
CA LEU A 64 -26.78 12.52 4.89
C LEU A 64 -27.63 13.60 5.59
N GLN A 65 -27.92 14.71 4.90
CA GLN A 65 -28.70 15.83 5.44
C GLN A 65 -30.22 15.59 5.44
N THR A 66 -30.73 14.86 4.45
CA THR A 66 -32.18 14.72 4.22
C THR A 66 -32.77 13.42 4.75
N THR A 67 -31.94 12.41 5.00
CA THR A 67 -32.39 11.17 5.61
C THR A 67 -32.81 11.43 7.06
N ARG A 68 -34.09 11.23 7.35
CA ARG A 68 -34.67 11.46 8.69
C ARG A 68 -33.89 10.77 9.81
N GLU A 69 -33.53 9.51 9.60
CA GLU A 69 -32.77 8.69 10.54
C GLU A 69 -32.15 7.49 9.80
N PHE A 70 -30.88 7.23 10.11
CA PHE A 70 -30.13 6.04 9.71
C PHE A 70 -30.24 4.95 10.78
N ASP A 71 -30.10 3.68 10.38
CA ASP A 71 -29.97 2.60 11.35
C ASP A 71 -28.56 2.60 11.96
N VAL A 72 -27.55 2.84 11.12
CA VAL A 72 -26.15 2.87 11.54
C VAL A 72 -25.43 4.08 10.93
N LEU A 73 -24.73 4.84 11.78
CA LEU A 73 -23.74 5.84 11.39
C LEU A 73 -22.34 5.35 11.76
N VAL A 74 -21.47 5.17 10.77
CA VAL A 74 -20.07 4.78 10.95
C VAL A 74 -19.16 6.02 10.84
N ILE A 75 -18.27 6.19 11.81
CA ILE A 75 -17.27 7.26 11.86
C ILE A 75 -15.89 6.68 11.56
N GLY A 76 -15.27 7.13 10.47
CA GLY A 76 -13.94 6.70 9.99
C GLY A 76 -14.02 5.86 8.71
N GLY A 77 -13.43 6.35 7.62
CA GLY A 77 -13.38 5.74 6.30
C GLY A 77 -12.08 4.97 6.01
N GLY A 78 -11.48 4.35 7.03
CA GLY A 78 -10.45 3.32 6.87
C GLY A 78 -11.05 1.93 6.62
N ALA A 79 -10.19 0.91 6.46
CA ALA A 79 -10.60 -0.47 6.16
C ALA A 79 -11.71 -0.99 7.10
N THR A 80 -11.57 -0.72 8.40
CA THR A 80 -12.56 -1.11 9.40
C THR A 80 -13.92 -0.46 9.17
N GLY A 81 -13.98 0.87 9.03
CA GLY A 81 -15.27 1.57 8.91
C GLY A 81 -15.91 1.42 7.53
N CYS A 82 -15.13 1.38 6.45
CA CYS A 82 -15.63 1.01 5.12
C CYS A 82 -16.18 -0.42 5.12
N GLY A 83 -15.50 -1.36 5.80
CA GLY A 83 -15.98 -2.73 6.01
C GLY A 83 -17.30 -2.76 6.78
N CYS A 84 -17.41 -2.02 7.89
CA CYS A 84 -18.65 -1.91 8.68
C CYS A 84 -19.79 -1.35 7.83
N ALA A 85 -19.52 -0.32 7.02
CA ALA A 85 -20.53 0.28 6.16
C ALA A 85 -21.02 -0.70 5.09
N LEU A 86 -20.11 -1.43 4.45
CA LEU A 86 -20.45 -2.45 3.45
C LEU A 86 -21.25 -3.61 4.07
N ASP A 87 -20.83 -4.10 5.23
CA ASP A 87 -21.54 -5.18 5.92
C ASP A 87 -22.94 -4.75 6.37
N ALA A 88 -23.07 -3.55 6.97
CA ALA A 88 -24.36 -3.03 7.41
C ALA A 88 -25.35 -2.87 6.24
N VAL A 89 -24.93 -2.21 5.16
CA VAL A 89 -25.83 -1.93 4.03
C VAL A 89 -26.26 -3.21 3.29
N THR A 90 -25.36 -4.19 3.17
CA THR A 90 -25.67 -5.47 2.50
C THR A 90 -26.57 -6.39 3.32
N ARG A 91 -26.66 -6.16 4.64
CA ARG A 91 -27.66 -6.77 5.53
C ARG A 91 -29.02 -6.05 5.54
N GLY A 92 -29.14 -4.96 4.78
CA GLY A 92 -30.38 -4.18 4.62
C GLY A 92 -30.53 -3.00 5.59
N LEU A 93 -29.49 -2.66 6.36
CA LEU A 93 -29.51 -1.49 7.24
C LEU A 93 -29.35 -0.20 6.43
N LYS A 94 -30.06 0.86 6.84
CA LYS A 94 -29.81 2.19 6.29
C LYS A 94 -28.55 2.77 6.91
N THR A 95 -27.50 2.89 6.09
CA THR A 95 -26.15 3.16 6.57
C THR A 95 -25.62 4.51 6.12
N ALA A 96 -24.96 5.22 7.05
CA ALA A 96 -24.13 6.40 6.79
C ALA A 96 -22.66 6.11 7.13
N LEU A 97 -21.72 6.65 6.35
CA LEU A 97 -20.28 6.59 6.60
C LEU A 97 -19.66 7.97 6.42
N LEU A 98 -18.97 8.45 7.44
CA LEU A 98 -18.29 9.75 7.45
C LEU A 98 -16.79 9.58 7.63
N GLU A 99 -16.00 10.23 6.78
CA GLU A 99 -14.54 10.30 6.86
C GLU A 99 -14.11 11.76 6.86
N ARG A 100 -13.30 12.16 7.85
CA ARG A 100 -12.87 13.56 8.02
C ARG A 100 -11.99 14.02 6.86
N ASP A 101 -11.11 13.16 6.40
CA ASP A 101 -10.15 13.43 5.33
C ASP A 101 -10.61 12.66 4.06
N ASP A 102 -9.70 12.05 3.30
CA ASP A 102 -10.09 11.14 2.21
C ASP A 102 -10.22 9.69 2.69
N PHE A 103 -10.99 8.86 1.97
CA PHE A 103 -11.05 7.42 2.25
C PHE A 103 -9.64 6.83 2.24
N SER A 104 -9.32 6.01 3.24
CA SER A 104 -7.99 5.43 3.45
C SER A 104 -6.84 6.41 3.82
N SER A 105 -7.10 7.68 4.08
CA SER A 105 -6.05 8.70 4.38
C SER A 105 -5.15 8.34 5.56
N GLY A 106 -5.69 7.69 6.60
CA GLY A 106 -4.96 7.24 7.78
C GLY A 106 -4.17 5.95 7.57
N THR A 107 -4.09 5.11 8.62
CA THR A 107 -3.28 3.88 8.65
C THR A 107 -3.56 2.91 7.48
N SER A 108 -4.79 2.88 6.97
CA SER A 108 -5.21 1.94 5.92
C SER A 108 -4.51 2.13 4.56
N SER A 109 -3.79 3.24 4.33
CA SER A 109 -2.95 3.45 3.13
C SER A 109 -1.44 3.33 3.38
N ARG A 110 -1.05 3.01 4.61
CA ARG A 110 0.33 3.08 5.11
C ARG A 110 0.83 1.74 5.68
N SER A 111 0.25 0.64 5.21
CA SER A 111 0.64 -0.71 5.64
C SER A 111 1.92 -1.21 4.95
N THR A 112 2.32 -2.45 5.21
CA THR A 112 3.35 -3.18 4.45
C THR A 112 2.83 -3.70 3.10
N LYS A 113 1.55 -3.49 2.78
CA LYS A 113 0.87 -3.94 1.55
C LYS A 113 0.80 -5.48 1.46
N LEU A 114 0.82 -6.15 2.60
CA LEU A 114 0.69 -7.60 2.71
C LEU A 114 -0.59 -8.00 3.44
N ILE A 115 -1.22 -9.04 2.90
CA ILE A 115 -2.32 -9.78 3.51
C ILE A 115 -1.70 -11.03 4.13
N HIS A 116 -1.17 -10.85 5.34
CA HIS A 116 -0.46 -11.91 6.05
C HIS A 116 -1.42 -12.92 6.68
N GLY A 117 -1.12 -14.22 6.54
CA GLY A 117 -1.80 -15.27 7.29
C GLY A 117 -1.12 -15.65 8.62
N GLY A 118 -0.08 -14.93 9.07
CA GLY A 118 0.38 -15.00 10.46
C GLY A 118 1.35 -16.14 10.85
N VAL A 119 2.30 -16.51 9.99
CA VAL A 119 3.29 -17.59 10.23
C VAL A 119 3.96 -17.50 11.62
N ARG A 120 4.41 -16.31 12.04
CA ARG A 120 5.06 -16.09 13.34
C ARG A 120 4.13 -16.34 14.53
N TYR A 121 2.83 -16.07 14.37
CA TYR A 121 1.83 -16.36 15.40
C TYR A 121 1.61 -17.85 15.53
N LEU A 122 1.63 -18.61 14.42
CA LEU A 122 1.54 -20.07 14.47
C LEU A 122 2.70 -20.69 15.27
N GLN A 123 3.92 -20.20 15.07
CA GLN A 123 5.08 -20.64 15.86
C GLN A 123 4.84 -20.44 17.37
N LYS A 124 4.38 -19.25 17.78
CA LYS A 124 4.04 -18.98 19.19
C LYS A 124 2.89 -19.84 19.69
N ALA A 125 1.84 -20.04 18.88
CA ALA A 125 0.67 -20.85 19.20
C ALA A 125 1.06 -22.29 19.53
N ILE A 126 1.92 -22.90 18.72
CA ILE A 126 2.39 -24.26 18.93
C ILE A 126 3.34 -24.33 20.14
N MET A 127 4.31 -23.43 20.21
CA MET A 127 5.33 -23.45 21.28
C MET A 127 4.75 -23.16 22.67
N LYS A 128 3.67 -22.37 22.75
CA LYS A 128 3.03 -21.97 24.01
C LYS A 128 1.66 -22.60 24.24
N LEU A 129 1.21 -23.49 23.34
CA LEU A 129 -0.14 -24.06 23.35
C LEU A 129 -1.24 -22.99 23.47
N ASP A 130 -1.06 -21.88 22.75
CA ASP A 130 -1.95 -20.72 22.79
C ASP A 130 -3.04 -20.87 21.73
N PHE A 131 -4.22 -21.29 22.17
CA PHE A 131 -5.37 -21.55 21.30
C PHE A 131 -5.93 -20.28 20.66
N GLU A 132 -5.89 -19.14 21.34
CA GLU A 132 -6.33 -17.87 20.77
C GLU A 132 -5.44 -17.47 19.59
N GLN A 133 -4.11 -17.58 19.74
CA GLN A 133 -3.18 -17.35 18.62
C GLN A 133 -3.43 -18.29 17.45
N TYR A 134 -3.79 -19.56 17.72
CA TYR A 134 -4.13 -20.51 16.66
C TYR A 134 -5.42 -20.10 15.92
N ARG A 135 -6.46 -19.68 16.65
CA ARG A 135 -7.73 -19.19 16.07
C ARG A 135 -7.49 -17.96 15.18
N MET A 136 -6.66 -17.02 15.64
CA MET A 136 -6.26 -15.85 14.86
C MET A 136 -5.58 -16.21 13.53
N VAL A 137 -4.70 -17.22 13.55
CA VAL A 137 -4.02 -17.68 12.33
C VAL A 137 -5.03 -18.24 11.34
N LYS A 138 -5.98 -19.07 11.80
CA LYS A 138 -7.04 -19.62 10.93
C LYS A 138 -7.93 -18.54 10.33
N GLU A 139 -8.36 -17.58 11.14
CA GLU A 139 -9.17 -16.45 10.67
C GLU A 139 -8.41 -15.64 9.61
N ALA A 140 -7.16 -15.26 9.89
CA ALA A 140 -6.34 -14.53 8.93
C ALA A 140 -6.13 -15.30 7.61
N LEU A 141 -5.98 -16.63 7.66
CA LEU A 141 -5.86 -17.48 6.48
C LEU A 141 -7.16 -17.50 5.65
N GLN A 142 -8.32 -17.59 6.30
CA GLN A 142 -9.63 -17.55 5.63
C GLN A 142 -9.91 -16.17 5.02
N GLU A 143 -9.64 -15.10 5.76
CA GLU A 143 -9.84 -13.73 5.28
C GLU A 143 -8.88 -13.39 4.12
N ARG A 144 -7.63 -13.89 4.18
CA ARG A 144 -6.68 -13.77 3.06
C ARG A 144 -7.21 -14.42 1.79
N ALA A 145 -7.75 -15.64 1.90
CA ALA A 145 -8.35 -16.31 0.75
C ALA A 145 -9.54 -15.52 0.19
N ASN A 146 -10.44 -15.06 1.06
CA ASN A 146 -11.59 -14.25 0.66
C ASN A 146 -11.16 -12.98 -0.08
N LEU A 147 -10.16 -12.26 0.45
CA LEU A 147 -9.65 -11.04 -0.18
C LEU A 147 -9.14 -11.23 -1.61
N LEU A 148 -8.39 -12.31 -1.83
CA LEU A 148 -7.86 -12.66 -3.15
C LEU A 148 -8.97 -13.03 -4.14
N GLU A 149 -10.11 -13.50 -3.65
CA GLU A 149 -11.26 -13.86 -4.48
C GLU A 149 -12.17 -12.68 -4.78
N ILE A 150 -12.48 -11.84 -3.79
CA ILE A 150 -13.44 -10.73 -3.98
C ILE A 150 -12.84 -9.54 -4.74
N ALA A 151 -11.51 -9.43 -4.82
CA ALA A 151 -10.80 -8.37 -5.52
C ALA A 151 -9.50 -8.89 -6.15
N PRO A 152 -9.61 -9.76 -7.18
CA PRO A 152 -8.46 -10.44 -7.79
C PRO A 152 -7.58 -9.49 -8.63
N HIS A 153 -8.11 -8.31 -8.98
CA HIS A 153 -7.34 -7.25 -9.62
C HIS A 153 -6.44 -6.50 -8.64
N LEU A 154 -6.88 -6.30 -7.38
CA LEU A 154 -6.16 -5.53 -6.36
C LEU A 154 -5.30 -6.37 -5.44
N SER A 155 -5.38 -7.71 -5.53
CA SER A 155 -4.64 -8.61 -4.66
C SER A 155 -4.22 -9.89 -5.35
N ALA A 156 -3.05 -10.41 -4.97
CA ALA A 156 -2.47 -11.60 -5.59
C ALA A 156 -1.60 -12.38 -4.60
N PRO A 157 -1.36 -13.68 -4.84
CA PRO A 157 -0.38 -14.45 -4.09
C PRO A 157 1.05 -13.95 -4.37
N LEU A 158 1.81 -13.62 -3.32
CA LEU A 158 3.22 -13.25 -3.39
C LEU A 158 4.08 -14.38 -2.80
N PRO A 159 5.01 -14.99 -3.57
CA PRO A 159 6.04 -15.84 -2.98
C PRO A 159 7.03 -14.99 -2.19
N ILE A 160 7.38 -15.46 -0.99
CA ILE A 160 8.34 -14.81 -0.11
C ILE A 160 9.46 -15.79 0.19
N MET A 161 10.68 -15.41 -0.18
CA MET A 161 11.91 -16.17 0.04
C MET A 161 12.49 -15.88 1.41
N LEU A 162 12.76 -16.94 2.17
CA LEU A 162 13.53 -16.94 3.40
C LEU A 162 14.92 -17.53 3.14
N PRO A 163 15.98 -16.71 2.99
CA PRO A 163 17.34 -17.20 2.81
C PRO A 163 17.87 -17.84 4.11
N VAL A 164 18.62 -18.94 3.98
CA VAL A 164 19.12 -19.72 5.12
C VAL A 164 20.64 -19.80 5.10
N TYR A 165 21.29 -19.30 6.15
CA TYR A 165 22.75 -19.21 6.28
C TYR A 165 23.36 -20.21 7.27
N LYS A 166 22.54 -20.96 8.01
CA LYS A 166 23.00 -22.05 8.90
C LYS A 166 22.33 -23.35 8.49
N TRP A 167 23.09 -24.43 8.34
CA TRP A 167 22.59 -25.69 7.80
C TRP A 167 21.43 -26.29 8.61
N TRP A 168 21.44 -26.15 9.95
CA TRP A 168 20.40 -26.67 10.83
C TRP A 168 19.10 -25.85 10.79
N GLN A 169 19.16 -24.59 10.37
CA GLN A 169 17.97 -23.74 10.24
C GLN A 169 17.08 -24.19 9.07
N LEU A 170 17.65 -24.81 8.04
CA LEU A 170 16.90 -25.26 6.88
C LEU A 170 15.83 -26.31 7.24
N PRO A 171 16.15 -27.45 7.89
CA PRO A 171 15.12 -28.39 8.32
C PRO A 171 14.17 -27.79 9.36
N TYR A 172 14.65 -26.92 10.25
CA TYR A 172 13.81 -26.24 11.25
C TYR A 172 12.71 -25.38 10.62
N TYR A 173 13.10 -24.44 9.75
CA TYR A 173 12.14 -23.57 9.06
C TYR A 173 11.27 -24.36 8.08
N TRP A 174 11.80 -25.41 7.45
CA TRP A 174 11.02 -26.26 6.55
C TRP A 174 9.85 -26.95 7.26
N VAL A 175 10.10 -27.52 8.44
CA VAL A 175 9.04 -28.11 9.26
C VAL A 175 8.02 -27.06 9.68
N GLY A 176 8.48 -25.89 10.14
CA GLY A 176 7.59 -24.79 10.55
C GLY A 176 6.67 -24.31 9.43
N ILE A 177 7.22 -24.10 8.23
CA ILE A 177 6.44 -23.68 7.06
C ILE A 177 5.53 -24.80 6.54
N LYS A 178 5.94 -26.07 6.61
CA LYS A 178 5.04 -27.18 6.25
C LYS A 178 3.89 -27.36 7.21
N LEU A 179 4.11 -27.11 8.50
CA LEU A 179 3.04 -27.05 9.48
C LEU A 179 2.10 -25.87 9.20
N TYR A 180 2.64 -24.74 8.74
CA TYR A 180 1.83 -23.62 8.28
C TYR A 180 0.96 -23.98 7.06
N ASP A 181 1.53 -24.64 6.03
CA ASP A 181 0.76 -25.17 4.88
C ASP A 181 -0.35 -26.12 5.34
N LEU A 182 -0.07 -26.99 6.31
CA LEU A 182 -1.02 -27.94 6.87
C LEU A 182 -2.18 -27.23 7.59
N VAL A 183 -1.88 -26.21 8.40
CA VAL A 183 -2.90 -25.40 9.10
C VAL A 183 -3.73 -24.59 8.12
N ALA A 184 -3.11 -24.10 7.04
CA ALA A 184 -3.81 -23.42 5.95
C ALA A 184 -4.79 -24.34 5.21
N GLY A 185 -4.47 -25.64 5.06
CA GLY A 185 -5.38 -26.62 4.48
C GLY A 185 -5.88 -26.18 3.10
N SER A 186 -7.20 -26.07 2.92
CA SER A 186 -7.82 -25.60 1.67
C SER A 186 -7.59 -24.11 1.38
N GLN A 187 -7.18 -23.32 2.39
CA GLN A 187 -6.87 -21.89 2.28
C GLN A 187 -5.37 -21.64 1.96
N CYS A 188 -4.62 -22.70 1.68
CA CYS A 188 -3.24 -22.60 1.22
C CYS A 188 -3.21 -22.08 -0.22
N LEU A 189 -2.60 -20.91 -0.45
CA LEU A 189 -2.53 -20.29 -1.78
C LEU A 189 -1.75 -21.18 -2.77
N LYS A 190 -0.53 -21.55 -2.39
CA LYS A 190 0.35 -22.47 -3.10
C LYS A 190 1.26 -23.15 -2.07
N SER A 191 1.64 -24.40 -2.32
CA SER A 191 2.50 -25.13 -1.38
C SER A 191 3.92 -24.56 -1.35
N SER A 192 4.46 -24.46 -0.14
CA SER A 192 5.86 -24.05 0.09
C SER A 192 6.87 -25.04 -0.50
N TYR A 193 8.05 -24.56 -0.85
CA TYR A 193 9.14 -25.36 -1.41
C TYR A 193 10.52 -24.88 -0.96
N VAL A 194 11.51 -25.77 -1.06
CA VAL A 194 12.92 -25.47 -0.77
C VAL A 194 13.66 -25.18 -2.08
N LEU A 195 14.54 -24.19 -2.04
CA LEU A 195 15.47 -23.86 -3.11
C LEU A 195 16.90 -24.23 -2.68
N SER A 196 17.65 -24.82 -3.62
CA SER A 196 19.09 -24.94 -3.47
C SER A 196 19.76 -23.56 -3.46
N LYS A 197 20.98 -23.47 -2.92
CA LYS A 197 21.82 -22.26 -3.02
C LYS A 197 21.88 -21.71 -4.45
N SER A 198 22.14 -22.57 -5.44
CA SER A 198 22.27 -22.15 -6.84
C SER A 198 20.97 -21.54 -7.38
N ARG A 199 19.82 -22.16 -7.08
CA ARG A 199 18.52 -21.66 -7.55
C ARG A 199 18.09 -20.39 -6.82
N ALA A 200 18.41 -20.26 -5.53
CA ALA A 200 18.16 -19.04 -4.78
C ALA A 200 18.93 -17.86 -5.38
N LEU A 201 20.21 -18.06 -5.73
CA LEU A 201 21.05 -17.04 -6.38
C LEU A 201 20.64 -16.76 -7.84
N GLU A 202 20.05 -17.71 -8.55
CA GLU A 202 19.49 -17.46 -9.88
C GLU A 202 18.26 -16.55 -9.82
N LEU A 203 17.39 -16.77 -8.83
CA LEU A 203 16.18 -15.97 -8.63
C LEU A 203 16.46 -14.62 -7.98
N PHE A 204 17.47 -14.56 -7.10
CA PHE A 204 17.90 -13.35 -6.40
C PHE A 204 19.43 -13.22 -6.48
N PRO A 205 19.98 -12.69 -7.60
CA PRO A 205 21.43 -12.62 -7.83
C PRO A 205 22.21 -11.79 -6.82
N MET A 206 21.56 -10.77 -6.26
CA MET A 206 22.15 -9.87 -5.28
C MET A 206 22.14 -10.45 -3.86
N LEU A 207 21.60 -11.63 -3.63
CA LEU A 207 21.59 -12.23 -2.30
C LEU A 207 23.02 -12.55 -1.86
N ARG A 208 23.35 -12.30 -0.60
CA ARG A 208 24.67 -12.61 -0.05
C ARG A 208 25.01 -14.09 -0.24
N LYS A 209 26.09 -14.34 -0.99
CA LYS A 209 26.53 -15.70 -1.37
C LYS A 209 27.28 -16.44 -0.26
N ASP A 210 27.95 -15.71 0.61
CA ASP A 210 28.75 -16.27 1.70
C ASP A 210 27.84 -16.98 2.71
N LYS A 211 28.23 -18.20 3.12
CA LYS A 211 27.50 -19.09 4.04
C LYS A 211 26.05 -19.46 3.67
N LEU A 212 25.52 -18.97 2.55
CA LEU A 212 24.19 -19.34 2.08
C LEU A 212 24.12 -20.85 1.82
N VAL A 213 23.17 -21.53 2.47
CA VAL A 213 22.92 -22.96 2.36
C VAL A 213 21.84 -23.24 1.32
N GLY A 214 20.80 -22.41 1.31
CA GLY A 214 19.62 -22.52 0.44
C GLY A 214 18.57 -21.51 0.87
N ALA A 215 17.35 -21.68 0.39
CA ALA A 215 16.22 -20.84 0.78
C ALA A 215 14.92 -21.63 0.89
N ILE A 216 13.95 -21.10 1.61
CA ILE A 216 12.59 -21.63 1.69
C ILE A 216 11.65 -20.59 1.12
N VAL A 217 10.72 -21.00 0.26
CA VAL A 217 9.70 -20.11 -0.28
C VAL A 217 8.34 -20.53 0.26
N TYR A 218 7.61 -19.56 0.81
CA TYR A 218 6.21 -19.70 1.18
C TYR A 218 5.38 -18.60 0.50
N TYR A 219 4.06 -18.70 0.59
CA TYR A 219 3.15 -17.74 -0.06
C TYR A 219 2.30 -16.99 0.98
N ASP A 220 2.26 -15.68 0.82
CA ASP A 220 1.31 -14.77 1.47
C ASP A 220 0.52 -14.00 0.41
N GLY A 221 -0.43 -13.15 0.81
CA GLY A 221 -1.11 -12.25 -0.11
C GLY A 221 -0.42 -10.88 -0.15
N GLN A 222 -0.45 -10.22 -1.29
CA GLN A 222 -0.09 -8.82 -1.46
C GLN A 222 -1.29 -8.06 -2.05
N HIS A 223 -1.41 -6.78 -1.73
CA HIS A 223 -2.50 -5.94 -2.24
C HIS A 223 -2.11 -4.46 -2.41
N ASN A 224 -2.97 -3.69 -3.06
CA ASN A 224 -2.97 -2.24 -2.97
C ASN A 224 -3.95 -1.78 -1.88
N ASP A 225 -3.43 -1.49 -0.68
CA ASP A 225 -4.24 -1.23 0.53
C ASP A 225 -5.23 -0.07 0.40
N ALA A 226 -4.78 1.07 -0.14
CA ALA A 226 -5.63 2.25 -0.33
C ALA A 226 -6.70 2.03 -1.39
N ARG A 227 -6.34 1.38 -2.50
CA ARG A 227 -7.26 1.12 -3.59
C ARG A 227 -8.31 0.08 -3.21
N MET A 228 -7.90 -0.94 -2.45
CA MET A 228 -8.78 -1.93 -1.86
C MET A 228 -9.77 -1.30 -0.87
N ASN A 229 -9.32 -0.41 0.02
CA ASN A 229 -10.23 0.31 0.92
C ASN A 229 -11.24 1.17 0.15
N LEU A 230 -10.78 1.89 -0.87
CA LEU A 230 -11.67 2.69 -1.71
C LEU A 230 -12.68 1.81 -2.47
N ALA A 231 -12.27 0.65 -2.98
CA ALA A 231 -13.19 -0.31 -3.59
C ALA A 231 -14.27 -0.78 -2.61
N ILE A 232 -13.94 -1.01 -1.33
CA ILE A 232 -14.91 -1.34 -0.27
C ILE A 232 -15.90 -0.18 -0.07
N ALA A 233 -15.41 1.06 0.08
CA ALA A 233 -16.26 2.24 0.25
C ALA A 233 -17.20 2.48 -0.93
N LEU A 234 -16.67 2.39 -2.15
CA LEU A 234 -17.43 2.53 -3.40
C LEU A 234 -18.47 1.43 -3.56
N THR A 235 -18.13 0.19 -3.17
CA THR A 235 -19.09 -0.92 -3.19
C THR A 235 -20.23 -0.65 -2.20
N ALA A 236 -19.94 -0.17 -0.99
CA ALA A 236 -20.98 0.22 -0.02
C ALA A 236 -21.90 1.32 -0.57
N ALA A 237 -21.32 2.34 -1.22
CA ALA A 237 -22.07 3.41 -1.87
C ALA A 237 -23.02 2.89 -2.98
N ARG A 238 -22.58 1.90 -3.77
CA ARG A 238 -23.42 1.29 -4.81
C ARG A 238 -24.56 0.44 -4.25
N TYR A 239 -24.39 -0.15 -3.07
CA TYR A 239 -25.47 -0.79 -2.32
C TYR A 239 -26.39 0.21 -1.60
N GLY A 240 -26.09 1.50 -1.66
CA GLY A 240 -26.96 2.57 -1.18
C GLY A 240 -26.56 3.19 0.16
N ALA A 241 -25.38 2.88 0.69
CA ALA A 241 -24.85 3.59 1.86
C ALA A 241 -24.57 5.06 1.50
N ALA A 242 -24.91 5.96 2.41
CA ALA A 242 -24.58 7.38 2.29
C ALA A 242 -23.13 7.59 2.75
N THR A 243 -22.17 7.68 1.82
CA THR A 243 -20.73 7.72 2.13
C THR A 243 -20.10 9.05 1.74
N ALA A 244 -19.51 9.78 2.68
CA ALA A 244 -18.85 11.05 2.38
C ALA A 244 -17.45 11.13 3.01
N ASN A 245 -16.45 11.40 2.17
CA ASN A 245 -15.15 11.89 2.59
C ASN A 245 -15.19 13.42 2.77
N TYR A 246 -14.22 13.99 3.48
CA TYR A 246 -14.21 15.38 3.89
C TYR A 246 -15.46 15.79 4.70
N ALA A 247 -15.97 14.86 5.53
CA ALA A 247 -17.10 15.06 6.43
C ALA A 247 -16.68 14.73 7.87
N GLU A 248 -16.37 15.76 8.63
CA GLU A 248 -15.84 15.66 9.99
C GLU A 248 -16.96 15.55 11.02
N VAL A 249 -16.84 14.61 11.97
CA VAL A 249 -17.69 14.60 13.16
C VAL A 249 -17.10 15.53 14.22
N LEU A 250 -17.88 16.55 14.61
CA LEU A 250 -17.47 17.55 15.60
C LEU A 250 -17.83 17.14 17.04
N ARG A 251 -19.02 16.55 17.22
CA ARG A 251 -19.50 16.04 18.50
C ARG A 251 -20.62 15.02 18.29
N LEU A 252 -20.79 14.13 19.26
CA LEU A 252 -21.93 13.22 19.30
C LEU A 252 -23.20 13.97 19.72
N LEU A 253 -24.33 13.56 19.15
CA LEU A 253 -25.65 14.00 19.56
C LEU A 253 -26.19 12.99 20.56
N LYS A 254 -26.70 13.47 21.70
CA LYS A 254 -27.30 12.63 22.73
C LYS A 254 -28.76 13.03 22.97
N THR A 255 -29.57 12.06 23.33
CA THR A 255 -30.93 12.25 23.84
C THR A 255 -31.04 11.63 25.22
N THR A 256 -31.76 12.28 26.12
CA THR A 256 -32.05 11.73 27.45
C THR A 256 -33.28 10.84 27.36
N ASP A 257 -33.16 9.61 27.85
CA ASP A 257 -34.29 8.69 27.96
C ASP A 257 -35.25 9.18 29.08
N PRO A 258 -36.53 9.46 28.78
CA PRO A 258 -37.45 10.05 29.75
C PRO A 258 -37.76 9.17 30.96
N GLY A 259 -37.60 7.83 30.84
CA GLY A 259 -37.93 6.89 31.91
C GLY A 259 -36.75 6.57 32.83
N SER A 260 -35.54 6.48 32.27
CA SER A 260 -34.33 6.11 33.00
C SER A 260 -33.41 7.29 33.34
N GLY A 261 -33.60 8.45 32.71
CA GLY A 261 -32.73 9.62 32.85
C GLY A 261 -31.33 9.44 32.25
N LYS A 262 -31.06 8.31 31.59
CA LYS A 262 -29.76 8.04 30.96
C LYS A 262 -29.65 8.73 29.61
N GLU A 263 -28.48 9.27 29.30
CA GLU A 263 -28.18 9.77 27.97
C GLU A 263 -27.87 8.62 27.01
N ARG A 264 -28.38 8.72 25.79
CA ARG A 264 -28.07 7.81 24.68
C ARG A 264 -27.59 8.57 23.47
N VAL A 265 -26.56 8.06 22.81
CA VAL A 265 -26.09 8.61 21.53
C VAL A 265 -27.14 8.34 20.45
N CYS A 266 -27.51 9.37 19.68
CA CYS A 266 -28.55 9.32 18.65
C CYS A 266 -28.12 9.97 17.31
N GLY A 267 -26.82 10.16 17.12
CA GLY A 267 -26.26 10.73 15.90
C GLY A 267 -25.00 11.56 16.14
N ALA A 268 -24.65 12.40 15.18
CA ALA A 268 -23.50 13.27 15.24
C ALA A 268 -23.75 14.64 14.58
N ARG A 269 -23.14 15.68 15.14
CA ARG A 269 -22.98 16.98 14.48
C ARG A 269 -21.75 16.88 13.58
N CYS A 270 -21.94 17.18 12.30
CA CYS A 270 -20.93 17.00 11.27
C CYS A 270 -20.64 18.32 10.55
N ARG A 271 -19.47 18.39 9.91
CA ARG A 271 -19.05 19.51 9.06
C ARG A 271 -18.52 18.98 7.74
N ASP A 272 -19.06 19.48 6.63
CA ASP A 272 -18.40 19.33 5.34
C ASP A 272 -17.16 20.24 5.33
N VAL A 273 -15.97 19.63 5.35
CA VAL A 273 -14.69 20.34 5.44
C VAL A 273 -14.45 21.19 4.20
N LEU A 274 -15.02 20.83 3.05
CA LEU A 274 -14.82 21.57 1.80
C LEU A 274 -15.65 22.86 1.73
N THR A 275 -16.85 22.85 2.33
CA THR A 275 -17.78 24.00 2.27
C THR A 275 -17.90 24.76 3.59
N GLY A 276 -17.44 24.16 4.70
CA GLY A 276 -17.62 24.66 6.06
C GLY A 276 -19.05 24.49 6.59
N GLN A 277 -19.98 23.94 5.80
CA GLN A 277 -21.37 23.77 6.22
C GLN A 277 -21.46 22.68 7.28
N GLU A 278 -22.12 23.01 8.39
CA GLU A 278 -22.42 22.06 9.44
C GLU A 278 -23.87 21.55 9.36
N PHE A 279 -24.07 20.28 9.68
CA PHE A 279 -25.37 19.61 9.67
C PHE A 279 -25.40 18.45 10.67
N ASP A 280 -26.60 17.98 10.99
CA ASP A 280 -26.80 16.86 11.91
C ASP A 280 -27.09 15.60 11.11
N VAL A 281 -26.48 14.48 11.51
CA VAL A 281 -26.83 13.15 11.01
C VAL A 281 -27.41 12.36 12.17
N LYS A 282 -28.68 11.94 12.05
CA LYS A 282 -29.38 11.15 13.07
C LYS A 282 -29.26 9.66 12.78
N ALA A 283 -28.97 8.88 13.81
CA ALA A 283 -28.85 7.43 13.69
C ALA A 283 -29.26 6.71 14.97
N LYS A 284 -29.79 5.50 14.82
CA LYS A 284 -30.12 4.61 15.95
C LYS A 284 -28.86 4.12 16.66
N CYS A 285 -27.85 3.72 15.88
CA CYS A 285 -26.54 3.31 16.38
C CYS A 285 -25.43 4.15 15.76
N VAL A 286 -24.46 4.58 16.57
CA VAL A 286 -23.22 5.21 16.10
C VAL A 286 -22.04 4.27 16.37
N ILE A 287 -21.23 4.04 15.35
CA ILE A 287 -20.04 3.19 15.37
C ILE A 287 -18.79 4.06 15.22
N ASN A 288 -17.90 3.98 16.18
CA ASN A 288 -16.56 4.55 16.13
C ASN A 288 -15.57 3.54 15.56
N ALA A 289 -15.08 3.79 14.33
CA ALA A 289 -14.09 3.00 13.62
C ALA A 289 -12.87 3.85 13.19
N THR A 290 -12.46 4.80 14.04
CA THR A 290 -11.46 5.83 13.71
C THR A 290 -10.00 5.43 13.91
N GLY A 291 -9.71 4.13 14.01
CA GLY A 291 -8.33 3.61 14.06
C GLY A 291 -7.52 4.22 15.21
N PRO A 292 -6.34 4.82 14.97
CA PRO A 292 -5.55 5.47 16.03
C PRO A 292 -6.29 6.60 16.77
N PHE A 293 -7.31 7.19 16.16
CA PHE A 293 -8.12 8.27 16.74
C PHE A 293 -9.30 7.77 17.58
N THR A 294 -9.38 6.46 17.86
CA THR A 294 -10.53 5.85 18.56
C THR A 294 -10.86 6.57 19.86
N ASP A 295 -9.84 6.95 20.64
CA ASP A 295 -10.03 7.60 21.94
C ASP A 295 -10.55 9.03 21.81
N SER A 296 -10.27 9.73 20.70
CA SER A 296 -10.80 11.07 20.46
C SER A 296 -12.33 11.03 20.35
N VAL A 297 -12.91 10.03 19.68
CA VAL A 297 -14.36 9.88 19.55
C VAL A 297 -14.97 9.30 20.83
N ARG A 298 -14.29 8.36 21.52
CA ARG A 298 -14.75 7.85 22.82
C ARG A 298 -14.88 8.99 23.84
N LYS A 299 -13.95 9.95 23.85
CA LYS A 299 -13.99 11.14 24.71
C LYS A 299 -15.06 12.16 24.33
N MET A 300 -15.59 12.11 23.10
CA MET A 300 -16.81 12.87 22.76
C MET A 300 -18.06 12.30 23.44
N ASP A 301 -18.04 11.02 23.79
CA ASP A 301 -19.10 10.37 24.55
C ASP A 301 -18.90 10.57 26.06
N ASP A 302 -17.74 10.19 26.58
CA ASP A 302 -17.40 10.33 28.00
C ASP A 302 -15.97 10.85 28.16
N GLN A 303 -15.82 12.08 28.69
CA GLN A 303 -14.51 12.71 28.84
C GLN A 303 -13.59 11.97 29.82
N GLU A 304 -14.16 11.25 30.79
CA GLU A 304 -13.40 10.54 31.82
C GLU A 304 -12.97 9.13 31.39
N VAL A 305 -13.36 8.70 30.17
CA VAL A 305 -13.05 7.36 29.69
C VAL A 305 -11.53 7.18 29.49
N PRO A 306 -10.90 6.13 30.08
CA PRO A 306 -9.49 5.87 29.88
C PRO A 306 -9.18 5.52 28.42
N ASN A 307 -8.01 5.97 27.94
CA ASN A 307 -7.51 5.60 26.61
C ASN A 307 -7.31 4.08 26.51
N ILE A 308 -7.68 3.50 25.36
CA ILE A 308 -7.41 2.09 25.03
C ILE A 308 -6.37 1.95 23.93
N CYS A 309 -6.13 3.00 23.13
CA CYS A 309 -5.17 2.95 22.03
C CYS A 309 -3.75 3.17 22.55
N GLN A 310 -2.85 2.27 22.16
CA GLN A 310 -1.40 2.33 22.36
C GLN A 310 -0.74 2.52 20.98
N PRO A 311 -0.69 3.76 20.46
CA PRO A 311 -0.13 4.05 19.14
C PRO A 311 1.35 3.65 19.00
N SER A 312 1.69 3.02 17.88
CA SER A 312 3.08 2.76 17.48
C SER A 312 3.32 3.17 16.03
N ALA A 313 4.37 3.94 15.77
CA ALA A 313 4.80 4.32 14.44
C ALA A 313 5.53 3.16 13.74
N GLY A 314 5.30 3.02 12.44
CA GLY A 314 6.07 2.15 11.58
C GLY A 314 6.41 2.82 10.27
N VAL A 315 7.70 2.83 9.96
CA VAL A 315 8.23 3.42 8.73
C VAL A 315 8.52 2.34 7.70
N HIS A 316 8.35 2.71 6.43
CA HIS A 316 8.80 1.96 5.26
C HIS A 316 9.49 2.90 4.28
N ILE A 317 10.37 2.34 3.46
CA ILE A 317 11.01 3.02 2.34
C ILE A 317 10.66 2.31 1.03
N VAL A 318 10.69 3.05 -0.08
CA VAL A 318 10.70 2.51 -1.44
C VAL A 318 12.06 2.74 -2.06
N MET A 319 12.57 1.70 -2.70
CA MET A 319 13.81 1.67 -3.45
C MET A 319 13.54 1.20 -4.88
N PRO A 320 14.49 1.40 -5.82
CA PRO A 320 14.39 0.87 -7.17
C PRO A 320 14.02 -0.61 -7.23
N GLY A 321 13.27 -0.98 -8.27
CA GLY A 321 12.80 -2.34 -8.47
C GLY A 321 13.91 -3.39 -8.47
N TYR A 322 15.11 -3.02 -8.93
CA TYR A 322 16.23 -3.96 -8.97
C TYR A 322 16.67 -4.48 -7.60
N TYR A 323 16.25 -3.90 -6.47
CA TYR A 323 16.57 -4.42 -5.13
C TYR A 323 15.77 -5.67 -4.72
N SER A 324 14.75 -6.06 -5.48
CA SER A 324 14.03 -7.32 -5.30
C SER A 324 13.67 -7.95 -6.64
N PRO A 325 13.49 -9.27 -6.73
CA PRO A 325 12.95 -9.90 -7.94
C PRO A 325 11.51 -9.43 -8.18
N ASP A 326 11.16 -9.15 -9.44
CA ASP A 326 9.85 -8.58 -9.85
C ASP A 326 8.62 -9.26 -9.24
N ASN A 327 8.70 -10.56 -8.96
CA ASN A 327 7.56 -11.37 -8.52
C ASN A 327 7.85 -12.17 -7.25
N MET A 328 8.89 -11.82 -6.48
CA MET A 328 9.23 -12.54 -5.25
C MET A 328 9.76 -11.60 -4.18
N GLY A 329 9.12 -11.61 -3.01
CA GLY A 329 9.61 -10.91 -1.83
C GLY A 329 10.73 -11.67 -1.13
N LEU A 330 11.46 -10.98 -0.25
CA LEU A 330 12.43 -11.55 0.67
C LEU A 330 12.05 -11.20 2.10
N LEU A 331 12.29 -12.17 2.99
CA LEU A 331 12.05 -12.05 4.43
C LEU A 331 13.37 -12.15 5.18
N ASP A 332 13.69 -11.12 5.94
CA ASP A 332 14.64 -11.19 7.04
C ASP A 332 13.90 -11.56 8.33
N PRO A 333 14.11 -12.77 8.87
CA PRO A 333 13.42 -13.24 10.07
C PRO A 333 13.99 -12.71 11.39
N ALA A 334 15.17 -12.07 11.37
CA ALA A 334 15.87 -11.61 12.57
C ALA A 334 16.86 -10.48 12.23
N THR A 335 16.38 -9.25 12.28
CA THR A 335 17.19 -8.03 12.21
C THR A 335 18.13 -7.90 13.42
N SER A 336 19.02 -6.91 13.42
CA SER A 336 19.97 -6.64 14.53
C SER A 336 19.33 -6.54 15.93
N ASP A 337 18.06 -6.16 15.99
CA ASP A 337 17.25 -6.05 17.22
C ASP A 337 16.18 -7.14 17.39
N GLY A 338 16.17 -8.17 16.54
CA GLY A 338 15.24 -9.30 16.62
C GLY A 338 13.84 -9.04 16.04
N ARG A 339 13.65 -7.93 15.32
CA ARG A 339 12.48 -7.68 14.46
C ARG A 339 12.61 -8.42 13.12
N VAL A 340 11.64 -8.16 12.25
CA VAL A 340 11.48 -8.78 10.94
C VAL A 340 11.38 -7.68 9.90
N ILE A 341 12.16 -7.75 8.84
CA ILE A 341 12.06 -6.83 7.70
C ILE A 341 11.69 -7.60 6.44
N PHE A 342 10.78 -7.02 5.68
CA PHE A 342 10.35 -7.49 4.38
C PHE A 342 10.96 -6.61 3.29
N PHE A 343 11.26 -7.24 2.17
CA PHE A 343 11.69 -6.63 0.92
C PHE A 343 10.71 -7.12 -0.12
N LEU A 344 9.84 -6.26 -0.61
CA LEU A 344 8.67 -6.69 -1.37
C LEU A 344 8.65 -5.98 -2.71
N PRO A 345 8.58 -6.70 -3.83
CA PRO A 345 8.26 -6.06 -5.10
C PRO A 345 6.86 -5.49 -5.02
N TRP A 346 6.67 -4.22 -5.34
CA TRP A 346 5.36 -3.56 -5.32
C TRP A 346 5.35 -2.44 -6.36
N GLU A 347 4.40 -2.51 -7.30
CA GLU A 347 4.26 -1.54 -8.40
C GLU A 347 5.60 -1.28 -9.13
N LYS A 348 6.34 -2.36 -9.42
CA LYS A 348 7.68 -2.37 -10.05
C LYS A 348 8.82 -1.75 -9.24
N MET A 349 8.57 -1.36 -8.00
CA MET A 349 9.57 -0.89 -7.05
C MET A 349 9.77 -1.91 -5.93
N THR A 350 10.69 -1.63 -5.01
CA THR A 350 10.93 -2.47 -3.83
C THR A 350 10.53 -1.73 -2.56
N ILE A 351 9.55 -2.23 -1.81
CA ILE A 351 9.26 -1.77 -0.44
C ILE A 351 10.22 -2.47 0.51
N ALA A 352 10.88 -1.72 1.39
CA ALA A 352 11.60 -2.26 2.55
C ALA A 352 11.04 -1.71 3.87
N GLY A 353 10.83 -2.59 4.85
CA GLY A 353 10.32 -2.19 6.16
C GLY A 353 9.94 -3.38 7.06
N THR A 354 9.61 -3.16 8.33
CA THR A 354 9.24 -1.88 8.95
C THR A 354 9.88 -1.66 10.31
N THR A 355 9.90 -0.41 10.76
CA THR A 355 10.20 -0.03 12.15
C THR A 355 8.96 -0.15 13.05
N ASP A 356 9.18 -0.04 14.36
CA ASP A 356 8.17 -0.15 15.41
C ASP A 356 8.63 0.65 16.63
N SER A 357 8.02 1.82 16.83
CA SER A 357 8.40 2.77 17.88
C SER A 357 7.16 3.44 18.48
N PRO A 358 7.00 3.52 19.81
CA PRO A 358 5.91 4.27 20.44
C PRO A 358 5.83 5.71 19.91
N THR A 359 4.62 6.22 19.72
CA THR A 359 4.41 7.55 19.13
C THR A 359 3.12 8.19 19.64
N ASP A 360 2.96 9.50 19.48
CA ASP A 360 1.68 10.16 19.71
C ASP A 360 0.76 10.03 18.49
N VAL A 361 -0.55 10.05 18.72
CA VAL A 361 -1.52 10.07 17.63
C VAL A 361 -1.47 11.42 16.92
N THR A 362 -1.14 11.41 15.63
CA THR A 362 -1.11 12.60 14.77
C THR A 362 -1.77 12.30 13.42
N PRO A 363 -2.48 13.27 12.82
CA PRO A 363 -2.99 13.15 11.44
C PRO A 363 -1.87 13.11 10.39
N HIS A 364 -0.67 13.60 10.72
CA HIS A 364 0.45 13.73 9.81
C HIS A 364 1.69 12.99 10.35
N PRO A 365 1.70 11.64 10.37
CA PRO A 365 2.89 10.89 10.76
C PRO A 365 3.99 11.06 9.72
N ILE A 366 5.19 11.40 10.21
CA ILE A 366 6.37 11.74 9.40
C ILE A 366 7.46 10.67 9.62
N PRO A 367 8.07 10.11 8.58
CA PRO A 367 9.22 9.22 8.72
C PRO A 367 10.46 9.99 9.19
N THR A 368 11.28 9.38 10.04
CA THR A 368 12.54 9.99 10.53
C THR A 368 13.75 9.48 9.74
N GLU A 369 14.83 10.26 9.69
CA GLU A 369 16.11 9.79 9.12
C GLU A 369 16.67 8.58 9.87
N GLU A 370 16.47 8.50 11.19
CA GLU A 370 16.92 7.35 11.99
C GLU A 370 16.23 6.06 11.53
N ASP A 371 14.90 6.09 11.34
CA ASP A 371 14.14 4.94 10.84
C ASP A 371 14.61 4.52 9.44
N ILE A 372 14.85 5.48 8.54
CA ILE A 372 15.29 5.19 7.17
C ILE A 372 16.69 4.57 7.16
N ASN A 373 17.62 5.14 7.90
CA ASN A 373 18.99 4.62 7.99
C ASN A 373 19.01 3.24 8.66
N PHE A 374 18.14 2.99 9.65
CA PHE A 374 17.96 1.66 10.22
C PHE A 374 17.55 0.65 9.14
N ILE A 375 16.51 0.96 8.33
CA ILE A 375 16.06 0.04 7.27
C ILE A 375 17.17 -0.18 6.23
N LEU A 376 17.87 0.87 5.78
CA LEU A 376 18.97 0.75 4.83
C LEU A 376 20.12 -0.12 5.36
N ASN A 377 20.44 0.00 6.65
CA ASN A 377 21.46 -0.83 7.31
C ASN A 377 21.08 -2.31 7.32
N GLU A 378 19.81 -2.63 7.63
CA GLU A 378 19.34 -4.01 7.59
C GLU A 378 19.32 -4.57 6.15
N VAL A 379 18.97 -3.74 5.17
CA VAL A 379 19.03 -4.09 3.74
C VAL A 379 20.45 -4.49 3.32
N ARG A 380 21.48 -3.73 3.72
CA ARG A 380 22.89 -4.00 3.41
C ARG A 380 23.36 -5.38 3.89
N ASN A 381 22.83 -5.87 5.01
CA ASN A 381 23.28 -7.13 5.59
C ASN A 381 22.91 -8.37 4.74
N TYR A 382 21.90 -8.25 3.89
CA TYR A 382 21.35 -9.34 3.06
C TYR A 382 21.81 -9.33 1.62
N LEU A 383 22.23 -8.17 1.13
CA LEU A 383 22.73 -8.03 -0.23
C LEU A 383 24.22 -8.39 -0.30
N SER A 384 24.67 -8.78 -1.49
CA SER A 384 26.07 -9.01 -1.77
C SER A 384 26.86 -7.71 -1.63
N VAL A 385 28.12 -7.82 -1.23
CA VAL A 385 29.04 -6.67 -1.12
C VAL A 385 29.22 -5.89 -2.43
N ASP A 386 28.91 -6.52 -3.56
CA ASP A 386 28.95 -5.89 -4.90
C ASP A 386 27.75 -4.96 -5.17
N VAL A 387 26.75 -4.95 -4.27
CA VAL A 387 25.55 -4.11 -4.37
C VAL A 387 25.61 -3.08 -3.25
N GLU A 388 25.90 -1.85 -3.63
CA GLU A 388 25.95 -0.74 -2.71
C GLU A 388 24.55 -0.20 -2.45
N VAL A 389 24.11 -0.22 -1.19
CA VAL A 389 22.80 0.30 -0.78
C VAL A 389 22.97 1.73 -0.31
N ARG A 390 22.40 2.66 -1.06
CA ARG A 390 22.65 4.09 -0.90
C ARG A 390 21.42 4.80 -0.36
N ARG A 391 21.62 5.92 0.33
CA ARG A 391 20.51 6.73 0.81
C ARG A 391 19.79 7.44 -0.34
N GLY A 392 20.50 7.78 -1.42
CA GLY A 392 19.95 8.29 -2.68
C GLY A 392 19.01 7.31 -3.41
N ASP A 393 19.09 6.01 -3.11
CA ASP A 393 18.16 5.00 -3.66
C ASP A 393 16.77 5.07 -3.02
N VAL A 394 16.57 5.82 -1.94
CA VAL A 394 15.25 5.94 -1.33
C VAL A 394 14.39 6.91 -2.16
N LEU A 395 13.47 6.33 -2.94
CA LEU A 395 12.57 7.05 -3.83
C LEU A 395 11.36 7.66 -3.10
N ALA A 396 10.95 7.06 -1.98
CA ALA A 396 9.91 7.55 -1.09
C ALA A 396 10.05 6.90 0.28
N ALA A 397 9.53 7.53 1.33
CA ALA A 397 9.40 6.92 2.66
C ALA A 397 8.08 7.36 3.30
N TRP A 398 7.43 6.51 4.07
CA TRP A 398 6.22 6.91 4.80
C TRP A 398 6.20 6.33 6.20
N SER A 399 5.50 7.02 7.10
CA SER A 399 5.21 6.54 8.46
C SER A 399 3.71 6.31 8.62
N GLY A 400 3.31 5.20 9.24
CA GLY A 400 1.93 4.90 9.62
C GLY A 400 1.81 4.60 11.11
N ILE A 401 0.66 4.91 11.72
CA ILE A 401 0.40 4.65 13.14
C ILE A 401 -0.44 3.39 13.29
N ARG A 402 0.09 2.38 13.97
CA ARG A 402 -0.61 1.14 14.33
C ARG A 402 -1.50 1.42 15.54
N PRO A 403 -2.82 1.16 15.44
CA PRO A 403 -3.72 1.31 16.58
C PRO A 403 -3.67 0.07 17.46
N LEU A 404 -2.56 -0.19 18.16
CA LEU A 404 -2.52 -1.29 19.12
C LEU A 404 -3.47 -0.96 20.28
N VAL A 405 -4.07 -1.97 20.90
CA VAL A 405 -5.11 -1.73 21.91
C VAL A 405 -4.89 -2.55 23.17
N THR A 406 -5.23 -1.98 24.31
CA THR A 406 -5.44 -2.72 25.56
C THR A 406 -6.91 -3.09 25.67
N ASP A 407 -7.20 -4.31 26.14
CA ASP A 407 -8.59 -4.73 26.36
C ASP A 407 -9.07 -4.20 27.74
N PRO A 408 -10.04 -3.29 27.79
CA PRO A 408 -10.55 -2.75 29.04
C PRO A 408 -11.27 -3.79 29.91
N ASN A 409 -11.71 -4.92 29.33
CA ASN A 409 -12.38 -6.01 30.05
C ASN A 409 -11.41 -7.09 30.54
N SER A 410 -10.13 -7.00 30.17
CA SER A 410 -9.10 -7.94 30.60
C SER A 410 -8.67 -7.69 32.05
N LYS A 411 -8.40 -8.77 32.79
CA LYS A 411 -7.80 -8.70 34.14
C LYS A 411 -6.34 -8.22 34.11
N ASP A 412 -5.69 -8.27 32.94
CA ASP A 412 -4.33 -7.80 32.71
C ASP A 412 -4.34 -6.62 31.73
N THR A 413 -4.56 -5.42 32.27
CA THR A 413 -4.69 -4.16 31.53
C THR A 413 -3.38 -3.65 30.94
N GLN A 414 -2.23 -4.28 31.24
CA GLN A 414 -0.93 -3.94 30.65
C GLN A 414 -0.61 -4.76 29.40
N SER A 415 -1.32 -5.88 29.18
CA SER A 415 -1.13 -6.69 27.98
C SER A 415 -1.85 -6.07 26.78
N ILE A 416 -1.10 -5.72 25.74
CA ILE A 416 -1.65 -5.29 24.46
C ILE A 416 -2.43 -6.47 23.86
N SER A 417 -3.73 -6.27 23.62
CA SER A 417 -4.57 -7.21 22.89
C SER A 417 -4.04 -7.35 21.47
N ARG A 418 -3.87 -8.59 21.04
CA ARG A 418 -3.34 -8.94 19.71
C ARG A 418 -4.44 -9.02 18.65
N ASN A 419 -5.69 -8.90 19.07
CA ASN A 419 -6.90 -8.87 18.25
C ASN A 419 -7.54 -7.48 18.27
N HIS A 420 -8.61 -7.32 17.51
CA HIS A 420 -9.53 -6.22 17.71
C HIS A 420 -10.36 -6.42 18.98
N VAL A 421 -10.90 -5.31 19.48
CA VAL A 421 -11.85 -5.26 20.59
C VAL A 421 -13.06 -4.46 20.14
N VAL A 422 -14.24 -5.01 20.39
CA VAL A 422 -15.53 -4.33 20.22
C VAL A 422 -16.10 -4.02 21.60
N THR A 423 -16.39 -2.75 21.88
CA THR A 423 -17.03 -2.31 23.13
C THR A 423 -18.28 -1.50 22.85
N VAL A 424 -19.22 -1.52 23.79
CA VAL A 424 -20.43 -0.69 23.77
C VAL A 424 -20.44 0.14 25.05
N SER A 425 -20.50 1.46 24.93
CA SER A 425 -20.58 2.35 26.11
C SER A 425 -21.98 2.33 26.74
N ASP A 426 -22.11 2.87 27.94
CA ASP A 426 -23.40 3.00 28.64
C ASP A 426 -24.42 3.86 27.87
N SER A 427 -23.94 4.79 27.03
CA SER A 427 -24.78 5.62 26.16
C SER A 427 -25.09 4.95 24.81
N GLY A 428 -24.54 3.77 24.55
CA GLY A 428 -24.75 2.98 23.34
C GLY A 428 -23.77 3.26 22.20
N LEU A 429 -22.66 3.99 22.40
CA LEU A 429 -21.62 4.13 21.38
C LEU A 429 -20.92 2.79 21.19
N VAL A 430 -20.94 2.24 19.96
CA VAL A 430 -20.18 1.03 19.61
C VAL A 430 -18.80 1.45 19.14
N THR A 431 -17.74 0.89 19.71
CA THR A 431 -16.36 1.18 19.31
C THR A 431 -15.64 -0.10 18.87
N ILE A 432 -15.00 -0.04 17.71
CA ILE A 432 -14.08 -1.06 17.23
C ILE A 432 -12.66 -0.48 17.21
N ALA A 433 -11.75 -1.15 17.91
CA ALA A 433 -10.35 -0.72 18.02
C ALA A 433 -9.40 -1.91 17.86
N GLY A 434 -8.17 -1.66 17.41
CA GLY A 434 -7.20 -2.73 17.14
C GLY A 434 -7.39 -3.40 15.80
N GLY A 435 -6.97 -4.66 15.73
CA GLY A 435 -7.08 -5.50 14.54
C GLY A 435 -6.01 -5.25 13.47
N LYS A 436 -6.24 -5.83 12.30
CA LYS A 436 -5.30 -5.80 11.16
C LYS A 436 -6.07 -5.61 9.86
N TRP A 437 -5.36 -5.13 8.84
CA TRP A 437 -5.95 -5.00 7.51
C TRP A 437 -6.50 -6.35 7.01
N THR A 438 -5.74 -7.45 7.14
CA THR A 438 -6.17 -8.80 6.71
C THR A 438 -7.55 -9.20 7.25
N THR A 439 -7.90 -8.82 8.48
CA THR A 439 -9.12 -9.27 9.16
C THR A 439 -10.23 -8.23 9.14
N TYR A 440 -10.13 -7.18 8.32
CA TYR A 440 -11.08 -6.05 8.34
C TYR A 440 -12.55 -6.48 8.19
N ARG A 441 -12.85 -7.51 7.38
CA ARG A 441 -14.22 -7.99 7.12
C ARG A 441 -14.77 -8.77 8.32
N ALA A 442 -13.97 -9.62 8.95
CA ALA A 442 -14.33 -10.26 10.23
C ALA A 442 -14.56 -9.21 11.33
N MET A 443 -13.68 -8.21 11.44
CA MET A 443 -13.86 -7.09 12.36
C MET A 443 -15.16 -6.33 12.10
N ALA A 444 -15.50 -6.07 10.84
CA ALA A 444 -16.74 -5.42 10.45
C ALA A 444 -17.96 -6.26 10.84
N GLN A 445 -17.93 -7.57 10.56
CA GLN A 445 -18.99 -8.49 10.95
C GLN A 445 -19.23 -8.45 12.46
N ASP A 446 -18.19 -8.62 13.27
CA ASP A 446 -18.29 -8.60 14.74
C ASP A 446 -18.85 -7.25 15.24
N THR A 447 -18.43 -6.15 14.63
CA THR A 447 -18.89 -4.80 15.00
C THR A 447 -20.37 -4.60 14.69
N ILE A 448 -20.83 -5.03 13.51
CA ILE A 448 -22.24 -4.92 13.11
C ILE A 448 -23.11 -5.88 13.91
N ASP A 449 -22.63 -7.09 14.22
CA ASP A 449 -23.33 -8.05 15.08
C ASP A 449 -23.54 -7.46 16.50
N ALA A 450 -22.50 -6.83 17.06
CA ALA A 450 -22.60 -6.12 18.34
C ALA A 450 -23.56 -4.92 18.27
N ALA A 451 -23.54 -4.15 17.18
CA ALA A 451 -24.46 -3.03 16.98
C ALA A 451 -25.92 -3.48 16.88
N ILE A 452 -26.18 -4.57 16.14
CA ILE A 452 -27.50 -5.19 16.01
C ILE A 452 -28.02 -5.61 17.38
N GLN A 453 -27.18 -6.31 18.17
CA GLN A 453 -27.57 -6.79 19.49
C GLN A 453 -27.80 -5.64 20.49
N ALA A 454 -26.93 -4.63 20.50
CA ALA A 454 -27.00 -3.53 21.47
C ALA A 454 -28.17 -2.57 21.22
N HIS A 455 -28.59 -2.41 19.96
CA HIS A 455 -29.60 -1.44 19.54
C HIS A 455 -30.88 -2.06 18.96
N ASP A 456 -31.03 -3.38 19.05
CA ASP A 456 -32.20 -4.13 18.53
C ASP A 456 -32.51 -3.81 17.06
N LEU A 457 -31.45 -3.76 16.23
CA LEU A 457 -31.60 -3.45 14.81
C LEU A 457 -32.09 -4.67 14.04
N ASN A 458 -32.98 -4.46 13.06
CA ASN A 458 -33.49 -5.55 12.24
C ASN A 458 -32.57 -5.81 11.03
N ALA A 459 -31.69 -6.81 11.15
CA ALA A 459 -30.78 -7.23 10.09
C ALA A 459 -30.47 -8.73 10.15
N GLY A 460 -30.15 -9.31 9.00
CA GLY A 460 -29.74 -10.71 8.88
C GLY A 460 -28.25 -10.96 9.15
N SER A 461 -27.82 -12.19 8.84
CA SER A 461 -26.40 -12.58 8.85
C SER A 461 -25.58 -11.82 7.80
N SER A 462 -24.27 -11.67 8.05
CA SER A 462 -23.34 -11.05 7.10
C SER A 462 -23.40 -11.70 5.72
N LYS A 463 -23.36 -10.87 4.68
CA LYS A 463 -23.35 -11.29 3.26
C LYS A 463 -22.00 -11.01 2.57
N THR A 464 -20.98 -10.65 3.35
CA THR A 464 -19.72 -10.09 2.80
C THR A 464 -18.69 -11.12 2.35
N ILE A 465 -18.80 -12.38 2.78
CA ILE A 465 -17.93 -13.46 2.30
C ILE A 465 -18.26 -13.77 0.84
N GLY A 466 -17.26 -13.72 -0.04
CA GLY A 466 -17.42 -13.90 -1.49
C GLY A 466 -18.10 -12.73 -2.21
N LEU A 467 -18.38 -11.61 -1.52
CA LEU A 467 -18.97 -10.43 -2.14
C LEU A 467 -17.92 -9.69 -2.97
N GLN A 468 -18.00 -9.81 -4.29
CA GLN A 468 -17.10 -9.12 -5.22
C GLN A 468 -17.14 -7.60 -5.01
N LEU A 469 -15.95 -7.00 -4.94
CA LEU A 469 -15.80 -5.55 -4.84
C LEU A 469 -15.85 -4.90 -6.23
N GLN A 470 -16.07 -3.59 -6.25
CA GLN A 470 -15.91 -2.75 -7.43
C GLN A 470 -14.62 -3.11 -8.20
N GLY A 471 -14.72 -3.35 -9.51
CA GLY A 471 -13.57 -3.72 -10.36
C GLY A 471 -13.42 -5.23 -10.57
N ALA A 472 -13.99 -6.07 -9.70
CA ALA A 472 -13.71 -7.51 -9.69
C ALA A 472 -14.52 -8.33 -10.71
N GLU A 473 -15.70 -7.84 -11.09
CA GLU A 473 -16.58 -8.49 -12.07
C GLU A 473 -15.84 -8.65 -13.41
N ASP A 474 -15.97 -9.78 -14.10
CA ASP A 474 -15.33 -10.05 -15.41
C ASP A 474 -13.80 -9.83 -15.51
N TRP A 475 -13.09 -9.69 -14.38
CA TRP A 475 -11.64 -9.52 -14.39
C TRP A 475 -10.94 -10.81 -14.83
N SER A 476 -9.86 -10.65 -15.59
CA SER A 476 -8.94 -11.75 -15.90
C SER A 476 -7.49 -11.23 -16.03
N PRO A 477 -6.48 -12.08 -15.80
CA PRO A 477 -5.08 -11.71 -16.02
C PRO A 477 -4.76 -11.23 -17.46
N THR A 478 -5.62 -11.56 -18.42
CA THR A 478 -5.50 -11.18 -19.83
C THR A 478 -6.31 -9.94 -20.23
N LEU A 479 -7.04 -9.32 -19.30
CA LEU A 479 -7.90 -8.16 -19.58
C LEU A 479 -7.13 -7.01 -20.25
N TYR A 480 -5.87 -6.79 -19.87
CA TYR A 480 -5.00 -5.77 -20.45
C TYR A 480 -4.83 -5.92 -21.98
N ILE A 481 -4.89 -7.14 -22.52
CA ILE A 481 -4.73 -7.39 -23.95
C ILE A 481 -5.85 -6.69 -24.73
N ARG A 482 -7.08 -6.72 -24.20
CA ARG A 482 -8.22 -6.03 -24.79
C ARG A 482 -8.06 -4.51 -24.71
N LEU A 483 -7.55 -3.98 -23.61
CA LEU A 483 -7.26 -2.54 -23.51
C LEU A 483 -6.24 -2.09 -24.58
N VAL A 484 -5.22 -2.90 -24.85
CA VAL A 484 -4.25 -2.64 -25.93
C VAL A 484 -4.92 -2.73 -27.30
N GLN A 485 -5.68 -3.80 -27.56
CA GLN A 485 -6.28 -4.07 -28.88
C GLN A 485 -7.42 -3.10 -29.24
N ASP A 486 -8.29 -2.79 -28.28
CA ASP A 486 -9.51 -2.03 -28.50
C ASP A 486 -9.24 -0.51 -28.50
N TYR A 487 -8.25 -0.03 -27.73
CA TYR A 487 -7.98 1.40 -27.54
C TYR A 487 -6.60 1.86 -28.05
N GLY A 488 -5.65 0.95 -28.28
CA GLY A 488 -4.27 1.30 -28.65
C GLY A 488 -3.47 1.90 -27.49
N LEU A 489 -3.74 1.44 -26.26
CA LEU A 489 -2.94 1.75 -25.08
C LEU A 489 -1.60 1.02 -25.12
N GLU A 490 -0.58 1.61 -24.51
CA GLU A 490 0.69 0.93 -24.27
C GLU A 490 0.48 -0.26 -23.32
N SER A 491 1.18 -1.37 -23.55
CA SER A 491 1.01 -2.60 -22.77
C SER A 491 1.20 -2.39 -21.26
N GLU A 492 2.16 -1.55 -20.87
CA GLU A 492 2.41 -1.25 -19.46
C GLU A 492 1.24 -0.49 -18.81
N VAL A 493 0.74 0.54 -19.48
CA VAL A 493 -0.43 1.31 -19.03
C VAL A 493 -1.66 0.40 -18.97
N ALA A 494 -1.87 -0.44 -19.98
CA ALA A 494 -2.98 -1.38 -20.00
C ALA A 494 -2.92 -2.39 -18.84
N GLN A 495 -1.74 -2.90 -18.50
CA GLN A 495 -1.55 -3.80 -17.35
C GLN A 495 -1.87 -3.08 -16.04
N HIS A 496 -1.34 -1.87 -15.85
CA HIS A 496 -1.61 -1.01 -14.70
C HIS A 496 -3.12 -0.73 -14.53
N LEU A 497 -3.81 -0.35 -15.62
CA LEU A 497 -5.24 -0.08 -15.54
C LEU A 497 -6.03 -1.35 -15.18
N ALA A 498 -5.67 -2.49 -15.77
CA ALA A 498 -6.31 -3.77 -15.48
C ALA A 498 -6.10 -4.24 -14.04
N SER A 499 -4.93 -3.97 -13.42
CA SER A 499 -4.66 -4.29 -12.01
C SER A 499 -5.23 -3.24 -11.04
N THR A 500 -5.46 -2.01 -11.47
CA THR A 500 -5.93 -0.93 -10.56
C THR A 500 -7.45 -0.73 -10.57
N TYR A 501 -8.08 -0.91 -11.73
CA TYR A 501 -9.50 -0.64 -11.94
C TYR A 501 -10.31 -1.88 -12.33
N GLY A 502 -9.64 -2.98 -12.64
CA GLY A 502 -10.30 -4.21 -13.06
C GLY A 502 -11.18 -4.02 -14.29
N ASP A 503 -12.46 -4.41 -14.25
CA ASP A 503 -13.40 -4.16 -15.36
C ASP A 503 -13.64 -2.68 -15.63
N LYS A 504 -13.45 -1.81 -14.63
CA LYS A 504 -13.56 -0.36 -14.79
C LYS A 504 -12.40 0.26 -15.57
N ALA A 505 -11.35 -0.50 -15.87
CA ALA A 505 -10.26 -0.04 -16.74
C ALA A 505 -10.76 0.40 -18.11
N PHE A 506 -11.82 -0.22 -18.64
CA PHE A 506 -12.44 0.20 -19.90
C PHE A 506 -13.10 1.57 -19.81
N GLU A 507 -13.65 1.95 -18.65
CA GLU A 507 -14.21 3.29 -18.44
C GLU A 507 -13.12 4.35 -18.41
N VAL A 508 -11.97 4.04 -17.78
CA VAL A 508 -10.79 4.91 -17.80
C VAL A 508 -10.23 5.05 -19.22
N ALA A 509 -10.11 3.94 -19.96
CA ALA A 509 -9.60 3.93 -21.33
C ALA A 509 -10.47 4.76 -22.29
N LYS A 510 -11.81 4.76 -22.11
CA LYS A 510 -12.74 5.61 -22.89
C LYS A 510 -12.52 7.11 -22.68
N ILE A 511 -12.02 7.51 -21.52
CA ILE A 511 -11.73 8.92 -21.19
C ILE A 511 -10.35 9.33 -21.75
N ALA A 512 -9.46 8.36 -22.02
CA ALA A 512 -8.10 8.62 -22.44
C ALA A 512 -8.01 9.37 -23.77
N GLN A 513 -7.26 10.47 -23.76
CA GLN A 513 -7.03 11.30 -24.93
C GLN A 513 -5.99 10.67 -25.87
N VAL A 514 -6.11 10.98 -27.16
CA VAL A 514 -5.10 10.66 -28.17
C VAL A 514 -3.77 11.34 -27.86
N THR A 515 -2.66 10.62 -28.05
CA THR A 515 -1.32 11.12 -27.76
C THR A 515 -0.73 11.97 -28.90
N GLY A 516 -1.27 11.82 -30.12
CA GLY A 516 -0.68 12.37 -31.35
C GLY A 516 0.52 11.58 -31.87
N ARG A 517 0.87 10.45 -31.25
CA ARG A 517 1.94 9.54 -31.70
C ARG A 517 1.35 8.38 -32.51
N ARG A 518 2.19 7.71 -33.30
CA ARG A 518 1.82 6.45 -33.97
C ARG A 518 1.52 5.34 -32.95
N TRP A 519 2.27 5.32 -31.85
CA TRP A 519 2.09 4.42 -30.72
C TRP A 519 2.68 5.06 -29.45
N PRO A 520 2.05 4.90 -28.27
CA PRO A 520 0.66 4.47 -28.09
C PRO A 520 -0.33 5.47 -28.70
N ILE A 521 -1.51 5.00 -29.12
CA ILE A 521 -2.53 5.83 -29.80
C ILE A 521 -3.21 6.76 -28.79
N VAL A 522 -3.59 6.21 -27.63
CA VAL A 522 -4.24 6.93 -26.53
C VAL A 522 -3.48 6.73 -25.22
N GLY A 523 -3.77 7.57 -24.22
CA GLY A 523 -3.16 7.48 -22.89
C GLY A 523 -1.92 8.34 -22.76
N LYS A 524 -2.13 9.66 -22.56
CA LYS A 524 -1.05 10.58 -22.19
C LYS A 524 -0.63 10.30 -20.76
N ARG A 525 0.61 9.87 -20.56
CA ARG A 525 1.21 9.68 -19.24
C ARG A 525 1.33 11.02 -18.50
N LEU A 526 1.16 10.99 -17.17
CA LEU A 526 1.39 12.13 -16.28
C LEU A 526 2.89 12.42 -16.10
N VAL A 527 3.70 11.36 -16.10
CA VAL A 527 5.17 11.37 -16.00
C VAL A 527 5.69 10.18 -16.81
N SER A 528 6.84 10.31 -17.46
CA SER A 528 7.31 9.33 -18.47
C SER A 528 7.53 7.93 -17.92
N GLU A 529 8.07 7.83 -16.72
CA GLU A 529 8.62 6.64 -16.10
C GLU A 529 7.54 5.73 -15.50
N PHE A 530 6.34 6.26 -15.27
CA PHE A 530 5.25 5.55 -14.61
C PHE A 530 4.03 5.39 -15.53
N PRO A 531 3.25 4.31 -15.38
CA PRO A 531 2.14 4.01 -16.26
C PRO A 531 0.87 4.83 -15.98
N TYR A 532 0.96 5.90 -15.20
CA TYR A 532 -0.19 6.72 -14.81
C TYR A 532 -0.57 7.69 -15.92
N ILE A 533 -1.84 7.73 -16.30
CA ILE A 533 -2.33 8.59 -17.38
C ILE A 533 -3.29 9.68 -16.90
N GLU A 534 -3.39 10.76 -17.67
CA GLU A 534 -4.29 11.89 -17.38
C GLU A 534 -5.75 11.48 -17.15
N ALA A 535 -6.21 10.42 -17.84
CA ALA A 535 -7.56 9.88 -17.72
C ALA A 535 -7.89 9.37 -16.31
N GLU A 536 -6.89 8.88 -15.58
CA GLU A 536 -7.06 8.41 -14.21
C GLU A 536 -7.36 9.57 -13.26
N VAL A 537 -6.88 10.78 -13.56
CA VAL A 537 -7.19 11.99 -12.77
C VAL A 537 -8.67 12.33 -12.88
N ILE A 538 -9.20 12.31 -14.11
CA ILE A 538 -10.62 12.55 -14.37
C ILE A 538 -11.47 11.46 -13.72
N TYR A 539 -11.07 10.20 -13.87
CA TYR A 539 -11.80 9.08 -13.26
C TYR A 539 -11.72 9.11 -11.72
N GLY A 540 -10.58 9.48 -11.14
CA GLY A 540 -10.40 9.60 -9.69
C GLY A 540 -11.33 10.63 -9.03
N VAL A 541 -11.69 11.71 -9.74
CA VAL A 541 -12.70 12.68 -9.28
C VAL A 541 -14.08 12.05 -9.15
N LYS A 542 -14.44 11.13 -10.07
CA LYS A 542 -15.67 10.33 -9.96
C LYS A 542 -15.64 9.39 -8.75
N GLU A 543 -14.45 8.98 -8.32
CA GLU A 543 -14.21 8.19 -7.11
C GLU A 543 -13.88 9.07 -5.90
N TYR A 544 -14.59 10.19 -5.82
CA TYR A 544 -14.57 11.14 -4.71
C TYR A 544 -13.21 11.79 -4.40
N ALA A 545 -12.23 11.79 -5.31
CA ALA A 545 -11.04 12.62 -5.11
C ALA A 545 -11.43 14.11 -5.13
N ARG A 546 -10.97 14.86 -4.13
CA ARG A 546 -11.26 16.29 -3.91
C ARG A 546 -10.01 17.12 -3.64
N THR A 547 -8.85 16.51 -3.44
CA THR A 547 -7.56 17.19 -3.30
C THR A 547 -6.49 16.57 -4.20
N ALA A 548 -5.44 17.33 -4.53
CA ALA A 548 -4.31 16.81 -5.28
C ALA A 548 -3.60 15.65 -4.54
N VAL A 549 -3.61 15.68 -3.20
CA VAL A 549 -3.07 14.61 -2.35
C VAL A 549 -3.85 13.30 -2.56
N ASP A 550 -5.18 13.34 -2.73
CA ASP A 550 -5.99 12.13 -3.00
C ASP A 550 -5.48 11.40 -4.24
N MET A 551 -5.17 12.16 -5.28
CA MET A 551 -4.73 11.64 -6.57
C MET A 551 -3.34 11.01 -6.49
N ILE A 552 -2.33 11.77 -6.05
CA ILE A 552 -0.93 11.30 -6.03
C ILE A 552 -0.71 10.20 -4.99
N SER A 553 -1.45 10.24 -3.87
CA SER A 553 -1.19 9.34 -2.75
C SER A 553 -2.08 8.11 -2.77
N ARG A 554 -3.37 8.19 -3.12
CA ARG A 554 -4.34 7.09 -2.94
C ARG A 554 -4.91 6.53 -4.24
N ARG A 555 -5.12 7.35 -5.27
CA ARG A 555 -5.62 6.87 -6.57
C ARG A 555 -4.51 6.26 -7.42
N THR A 556 -3.42 7.01 -7.63
CA THR A 556 -2.26 6.55 -8.44
C THR A 556 -1.17 5.87 -7.62
N ARG A 557 -1.02 6.23 -6.33
CA ARG A 557 0.09 5.81 -5.44
C ARG A 557 1.46 6.36 -5.83
N LEU A 558 1.56 7.26 -6.82
CA LEU A 558 2.83 7.80 -7.30
C LEU A 558 3.69 8.41 -6.18
N ALA A 559 3.08 9.10 -5.22
CA ALA A 559 3.80 9.66 -4.06
C ALA A 559 4.46 8.60 -3.16
N PHE A 560 3.90 7.37 -3.12
CA PHE A 560 4.48 6.24 -2.40
C PHE A 560 5.55 5.52 -3.22
N LEU A 561 5.66 5.74 -4.53
CA LEU A 561 6.65 5.08 -5.37
C LEU A 561 7.87 5.96 -5.62
N ASN A 562 7.65 7.23 -5.91
CA ASN A 562 8.71 8.20 -6.19
C ASN A 562 8.21 9.63 -5.96
N VAL A 563 8.80 10.31 -4.98
CA VAL A 563 8.37 11.67 -4.59
C VAL A 563 8.67 12.72 -5.66
N GLN A 564 9.78 12.58 -6.40
CA GLN A 564 10.16 13.51 -7.48
C GLN A 564 9.20 13.39 -8.67
N ALA A 565 8.90 12.15 -9.10
CA ALA A 565 7.94 11.91 -10.16
C ALA A 565 6.53 12.37 -9.77
N ALA A 566 6.16 12.23 -8.49
CA ALA A 566 4.91 12.79 -7.97
C ALA A 566 4.90 14.32 -8.08
N GLU A 567 5.99 15.00 -7.69
CA GLU A 567 6.11 16.45 -7.80
C GLU A 567 6.05 16.94 -9.25
N GLU A 568 6.71 16.24 -10.19
CA GLU A 568 6.67 16.57 -11.62
C GLU A 568 5.24 16.45 -12.19
N ALA A 569 4.49 15.42 -11.78
CA ALA A 569 3.12 15.22 -12.23
C ALA A 569 2.13 16.25 -11.65
N LEU A 570 2.43 16.89 -10.51
CA LEU A 570 1.49 17.72 -9.76
C LEU A 570 0.86 18.86 -10.56
N PRO A 571 1.61 19.71 -11.29
CA PRO A 571 1.00 20.81 -12.04
C PRO A 571 -0.05 20.33 -13.04
N ARG A 572 0.19 19.18 -13.70
CA ARG A 572 -0.75 18.60 -14.65
C ARG A 572 -1.98 18.02 -13.97
N ILE A 573 -1.79 17.32 -12.84
CA ILE A 573 -2.89 16.78 -12.02
C ILE A 573 -3.79 17.92 -11.53
N VAL A 574 -3.21 19.00 -10.99
CA VAL A 574 -3.96 20.16 -10.48
C VAL A 574 -4.70 20.88 -11.59
N ASP A 575 -4.13 21.02 -12.80
CA ASP A 575 -4.84 21.61 -13.94
C ASP A 575 -6.07 20.79 -14.34
N ILE A 576 -5.94 19.45 -14.41
CA ILE A 576 -7.05 18.56 -14.75
C ILE A 576 -8.11 18.58 -13.64
N MET A 577 -7.72 18.38 -12.38
CA MET A 577 -8.66 18.43 -11.25
C MET A 577 -9.34 19.79 -11.16
N GLY A 578 -8.61 20.89 -11.37
CA GLY A 578 -9.17 22.23 -11.33
C GLY A 578 -10.21 22.48 -12.42
N LYS A 579 -10.13 21.80 -13.56
CA LYS A 579 -11.18 21.82 -14.60
C LYS A 579 -12.39 20.99 -14.17
N GLU A 580 -12.16 19.76 -13.72
CA GLU A 580 -13.25 18.84 -13.32
C GLU A 580 -14.03 19.33 -12.08
N LEU A 581 -13.35 20.00 -11.15
CA LEU A 581 -13.91 20.49 -9.88
C LEU A 581 -14.17 22.01 -9.88
N ASN A 582 -13.99 22.69 -11.01
CA ASN A 582 -14.18 24.14 -11.16
C ASN A 582 -13.39 24.99 -10.13
N TRP A 583 -12.11 24.66 -9.91
CA TRP A 583 -11.26 25.41 -8.99
C TRP A 583 -10.85 26.77 -9.56
N SER A 584 -10.81 27.78 -8.68
CA SER A 584 -10.15 29.05 -8.99
C SER A 584 -8.63 28.88 -9.10
N GLU A 585 -7.95 29.82 -9.74
CA GLU A 585 -6.48 29.84 -9.80
C GLU A 585 -5.84 29.88 -8.40
N GLN A 586 -6.49 30.58 -7.46
CA GLN A 586 -6.08 30.60 -6.06
C GLN A 586 -6.17 29.19 -5.43
N LYS A 587 -7.28 28.47 -5.65
CA LYS A 587 -7.45 27.11 -5.13
C LYS A 587 -6.45 26.13 -5.76
N LYS A 588 -6.17 26.24 -7.06
CA LYS A 588 -5.12 25.45 -7.73
C LYS A 588 -3.75 25.66 -7.07
N LYS A 589 -3.41 26.91 -6.75
CA LYS A 589 -2.15 27.23 -6.04
C LYS A 589 -2.13 26.62 -4.63
N GLU A 590 -3.22 26.74 -3.88
CA GLU A 590 -3.32 26.13 -2.54
C GLU A 590 -3.17 24.60 -2.58
N GLU A 591 -3.80 23.94 -3.55
CA GLU A 591 -3.70 22.48 -3.72
C GLU A 591 -2.29 22.05 -4.11
N LEU A 592 -1.60 22.81 -4.97
CA LEU A 592 -0.22 22.55 -5.33
C LEU A 592 0.72 22.67 -4.12
N GLU A 593 0.58 23.74 -3.32
CA GLU A 593 1.40 23.94 -2.12
C GLU A 593 1.11 22.91 -1.04
N ALA A 594 -0.17 22.56 -0.82
CA ALA A 594 -0.56 21.51 0.12
C ALA A 594 0.02 20.14 -0.28
N ALA A 595 -0.04 19.80 -1.57
CA ALA A 595 0.54 18.57 -2.08
C ALA A 595 2.07 18.53 -1.97
N LYS A 596 2.76 19.63 -2.29
CA LYS A 596 4.20 19.74 -2.08
C LYS A 596 4.58 19.60 -0.62
N LYS A 597 3.82 20.20 0.30
CA LYS A 597 4.04 20.04 1.75
C LYS A 597 3.88 18.57 2.18
N PHE A 598 2.86 17.89 1.67
CA PHE A 598 2.66 16.46 1.91
C PHE A 598 3.85 15.62 1.42
N LEU A 599 4.31 15.85 0.19
CA LEU A 599 5.50 15.19 -0.36
C LEU A 599 6.75 15.47 0.48
N TYR A 600 6.95 16.73 0.88
CA TYR A 600 8.08 17.20 1.69
C TYR A 600 8.12 16.48 3.04
N TYR A 601 7.06 16.57 3.84
CA TYR A 601 7.09 16.09 5.22
C TYR A 601 6.70 14.62 5.36
N GLU A 602 5.64 14.17 4.69
CA GLU A 602 5.03 12.87 4.98
C GLU A 602 5.55 11.74 4.09
N MET A 603 6.16 12.08 2.94
CA MET A 603 6.68 11.11 1.96
C MET A 603 8.21 11.03 1.90
N GLY A 604 8.91 11.63 2.88
CA GLY A 604 10.35 11.47 3.07
C GLY A 604 11.25 12.39 2.23
N TYR A 605 10.67 13.37 1.50
CA TYR A 605 11.46 14.26 0.64
C TYR A 605 12.30 15.27 1.43
N LYS A 606 11.77 15.84 2.52
CA LYS A 606 12.52 16.69 3.47
C LYS A 606 13.79 16.02 3.94
N VAL A 607 13.64 14.76 4.29
CA VAL A 607 14.64 13.91 4.91
C VAL A 607 15.76 13.65 3.88
N LYS A 608 15.39 13.49 2.59
CA LYS A 608 16.33 13.55 1.46
C LYS A 608 17.00 14.93 1.26
N SER A 609 16.25 16.04 1.34
CA SER A 609 16.79 17.39 1.09
C SER A 609 17.64 17.96 2.24
N ASP A 610 17.26 17.69 3.49
CA ASP A 610 17.91 18.22 4.67
C ASP A 610 19.30 17.58 4.84
N GLN A 611 19.48 16.31 4.46
CA GLN A 611 20.80 15.69 4.41
C GLN A 611 21.72 16.33 3.36
N LEU A 612 21.16 16.72 2.20
CA LEU A 612 21.87 17.51 1.21
C LEU A 612 22.26 18.88 1.79
N THR A 613 21.45 19.50 2.66
CA THR A 613 21.75 20.81 3.24
C THR A 613 22.61 20.79 4.52
N ASP A 614 22.45 19.84 5.44
CA ASP A 614 23.19 19.75 6.71
C ASP A 614 24.66 19.32 6.49
N SER A 615 24.95 18.71 5.35
CA SER A 615 26.32 18.55 4.86
C SER A 615 26.93 19.86 4.34
N SER A 616 26.21 21.00 4.41
CA SER A 616 26.56 22.20 3.63
C SER A 616 26.13 23.55 4.26
N GLU A 617 27.06 24.26 4.90
CA GLU A 617 26.97 25.73 4.97
C GLU A 617 27.36 26.31 3.60
N ILE A 618 26.44 26.34 2.62
CA ILE A 618 26.70 26.97 1.32
C ILE A 618 26.53 28.48 1.45
N THR A 619 27.63 29.24 1.38
CA THR A 619 27.60 30.70 1.35
C THR A 619 27.92 31.20 -0.06
N LEU A 620 26.96 31.13 -0.98
CA LEU A 620 27.11 31.64 -2.36
C LEU A 620 26.36 32.97 -2.57
N VAL A 621 26.97 33.89 -3.30
CA VAL A 621 26.36 35.18 -3.71
C VAL A 621 25.33 34.92 -4.81
N PRO A 622 24.16 35.60 -4.83
CA PRO A 622 23.10 35.35 -5.82
C PRO A 622 23.54 35.38 -7.29
N SER A 623 24.55 36.18 -7.64
CA SER A 623 25.13 36.25 -8.99
C SER A 623 25.87 34.97 -9.41
N ASP A 624 26.49 34.25 -8.48
CA ASP A 624 27.19 32.99 -8.77
C ASP A 624 26.21 31.84 -8.95
N ILE A 625 25.11 31.84 -8.19
CA ILE A 625 24.05 30.83 -8.30
C ILE A 625 23.42 30.84 -9.71
N GLU A 626 23.12 32.02 -10.26
CA GLU A 626 22.58 32.10 -11.63
C GLU A 626 23.60 31.63 -12.68
N ARG A 627 24.88 31.93 -12.50
CA ARG A 627 25.95 31.47 -13.41
C ARG A 627 26.05 29.94 -13.41
N TYR A 628 26.05 29.32 -12.24
CA TYR A 628 26.17 27.87 -12.11
C TYR A 628 24.89 27.13 -12.54
N LYS A 629 23.71 27.70 -12.31
CA LYS A 629 22.46 27.18 -12.89
C LYS A 629 22.51 27.11 -14.42
N LYS A 630 23.04 28.14 -15.08
CA LYS A 630 23.21 28.11 -16.55
C LYS A 630 24.15 26.99 -17.00
N ARG A 631 25.24 26.75 -16.27
CA ARG A 631 26.18 25.64 -16.55
C ARG A 631 25.54 24.28 -16.34
N PHE A 632 24.80 24.10 -15.25
CA PHE A 632 24.04 22.89 -15.00
C PHE A 632 23.11 22.54 -16.18
N HIS A 633 22.38 23.53 -16.71
CA HIS A 633 21.51 23.35 -17.88
C HIS A 633 22.25 23.10 -19.20
N MET A 634 23.56 23.37 -19.30
CA MET A 634 24.34 22.96 -20.47
C MET A 634 24.56 21.45 -20.50
N PHE A 635 24.75 20.83 -19.34
CA PHE A 635 24.85 19.38 -19.20
C PHE A 635 23.47 18.72 -19.27
N ASP A 636 22.45 19.29 -18.63
CA ASP A 636 21.07 18.80 -18.67
C ASP A 636 20.27 19.38 -19.87
N LYS A 637 20.68 19.04 -21.10
CA LYS A 637 19.99 19.51 -22.34
C LYS A 637 18.54 19.04 -22.43
N ASP A 638 18.26 17.87 -21.88
CA ASP A 638 16.95 17.22 -21.94
C ASP A 638 16.00 17.74 -20.84
N LYS A 639 16.48 18.65 -19.97
CA LYS A 639 15.74 19.25 -18.84
C LYS A 639 15.18 18.22 -17.85
N LYS A 640 15.96 17.18 -17.57
CA LYS A 640 15.65 16.09 -16.65
C LYS A 640 15.75 16.52 -15.18
N GLY A 641 16.45 17.62 -14.90
CA GLY A 641 16.70 18.12 -13.55
C GLY A 641 17.94 17.54 -12.86
N PHE A 642 18.72 16.70 -13.56
CA PHE A 642 19.93 16.05 -13.06
C PHE A 642 20.93 15.76 -14.21
N ILE A 643 22.20 15.61 -13.87
CA ILE A 643 23.30 15.32 -14.81
C ILE A 643 23.78 13.88 -14.61
N THR A 644 23.81 13.09 -15.68
CA THR A 644 24.36 11.72 -15.67
C THR A 644 25.76 11.66 -16.29
N ILE A 645 26.46 10.53 -16.11
CA ILE A 645 27.73 10.22 -16.78
C ILE A 645 27.64 10.43 -18.29
N LEU A 646 26.54 9.98 -18.91
CA LEU A 646 26.31 10.11 -20.34
C LEU A 646 26.13 11.56 -20.78
N ASP A 647 25.53 12.39 -19.93
CA ASP A 647 25.35 13.82 -20.21
C ASP A 647 26.68 14.55 -20.19
N VAL A 648 27.52 14.26 -19.20
CA VAL A 648 28.88 14.81 -19.12
C VAL A 648 29.71 14.33 -20.30
N GLN A 649 29.70 13.03 -20.61
CA GLN A 649 30.42 12.47 -21.76
C GLN A 649 30.00 13.14 -23.08
N ARG A 650 28.69 13.32 -23.31
CA ARG A 650 28.16 13.98 -24.51
C ARG A 650 28.62 15.43 -24.63
N VAL A 651 28.72 16.16 -23.51
CA VAL A 651 29.23 17.53 -23.51
C VAL A 651 30.74 17.56 -23.75
N LEU A 652 31.52 16.68 -23.10
CA LEU A 652 32.97 16.59 -23.29
C LEU A 652 33.36 16.22 -24.72
N GLU A 653 32.62 15.29 -25.34
CA GLU A 653 32.77 14.95 -26.75
C GLU A 653 32.50 16.17 -27.65
N SER A 654 31.52 17.01 -27.31
CA SER A 654 31.19 18.22 -28.09
C SER A 654 32.26 19.31 -28.03
N ILE A 655 33.15 19.29 -27.02
CA ILE A 655 34.29 20.20 -26.87
C ILE A 655 35.64 19.54 -27.14
N SER A 656 35.65 18.34 -27.73
CA SER A 656 36.86 17.58 -28.10
C SER A 656 37.78 17.20 -26.92
N VAL A 657 37.21 17.03 -25.72
CA VAL A 657 37.92 16.54 -24.53
C VAL A 657 37.64 15.05 -24.36
N GLN A 658 38.68 14.24 -24.20
CA GLN A 658 38.56 12.79 -23.97
C GLN A 658 39.04 12.45 -22.56
N ILE A 659 38.17 11.80 -21.80
CA ILE A 659 38.43 11.30 -20.44
C ILE A 659 38.04 9.83 -20.43
N ASP A 660 38.80 8.99 -19.73
CA ASP A 660 38.43 7.59 -19.58
C ASP A 660 37.20 7.42 -18.68
N GLU A 661 36.42 6.37 -18.94
CA GLU A 661 35.13 6.12 -18.29
C GLU A 661 35.27 5.95 -16.76
N LYS A 662 36.42 5.45 -16.29
CA LYS A 662 36.69 5.25 -14.87
C LYS A 662 36.92 6.59 -14.17
N THR A 663 37.78 7.45 -14.71
CA THR A 663 38.00 8.80 -14.17
C THR A 663 36.72 9.64 -14.22
N LEU A 664 35.91 9.53 -15.27
CA LEU A 664 34.62 10.22 -15.35
C LEU A 664 33.64 9.73 -14.26
N HIS A 665 33.62 8.43 -14.01
CA HIS A 665 32.82 7.82 -12.94
C HIS A 665 33.29 8.27 -11.55
N ASP A 666 34.61 8.35 -11.33
CA ASP A 666 35.20 8.80 -10.08
C ASP A 666 34.88 10.29 -9.82
N ILE A 667 35.02 11.16 -10.82
CA ILE A 667 34.65 12.59 -10.73
C ILE A 667 33.16 12.76 -10.41
N LEU A 668 32.28 12.04 -11.11
CA LEU A 668 30.85 12.15 -10.86
C LEU A 668 30.45 11.57 -9.50
N ASN A 669 31.10 10.49 -9.06
CA ASN A 669 30.92 9.99 -7.71
C ASN A 669 31.35 11.01 -6.66
N GLU A 670 32.41 11.80 -6.87
CA GLU A 670 32.80 12.83 -5.90
C GLU A 670 31.78 13.96 -5.78
N VAL A 671 31.13 14.32 -6.89
CA VAL A 671 30.13 15.39 -6.96
C VAL A 671 28.74 14.93 -6.48
N ASP A 672 28.38 13.68 -6.78
CA ASP A 672 27.13 13.04 -6.37
C ASP A 672 27.19 12.66 -4.87
N LEU A 673 26.78 13.61 -4.02
CA LEU A 673 26.84 13.45 -2.57
C LEU A 673 25.86 12.40 -2.06
N ASN A 674 24.70 12.26 -2.71
CA ASN A 674 23.68 11.30 -2.32
C ASN A 674 23.89 9.90 -2.96
N LYS A 675 24.84 9.79 -3.91
CA LYS A 675 25.27 8.60 -4.64
C LYS A 675 24.17 8.00 -5.53
N ASN A 676 23.20 8.75 -6.02
CA ASN A 676 22.12 8.24 -6.89
C ASN A 676 22.55 8.03 -8.37
N GLY A 677 23.81 8.28 -8.72
CA GLY A 677 24.34 8.25 -10.10
C GLY A 677 23.92 9.45 -10.95
N GLN A 678 23.36 10.48 -10.32
CA GLN A 678 22.74 11.64 -10.95
C GLN A 678 23.06 12.90 -10.15
N VAL A 679 23.91 13.78 -10.69
CA VAL A 679 24.22 15.04 -10.02
C VAL A 679 23.01 15.98 -10.14
N GLU A 680 22.29 16.18 -9.04
CA GLU A 680 21.20 17.15 -8.93
C GLU A 680 21.77 18.58 -8.87
N LEU A 681 20.94 19.60 -9.16
CA LEU A 681 21.41 21.00 -9.22
C LEU A 681 22.06 21.46 -7.90
N ILE A 682 21.57 20.97 -6.77
CA ILE A 682 22.10 21.33 -5.45
C ILE A 682 23.51 20.74 -5.27
N GLU A 683 23.71 19.48 -5.66
CA GLU A 683 25.00 18.78 -5.60
C GLU A 683 26.03 19.42 -6.54
N PHE A 684 25.58 19.79 -7.74
CA PHE A 684 26.40 20.56 -8.68
C PHE A 684 26.85 21.90 -8.08
N LEU A 685 25.93 22.64 -7.46
CA LEU A 685 26.23 23.91 -6.80
C LEU A 685 27.19 23.72 -5.62
N GLN A 686 27.08 22.60 -4.91
CA GLN A 686 27.96 22.23 -3.80
C GLN A 686 29.37 21.89 -4.27
N ALA A 687 29.52 21.02 -5.28
CA ALA A 687 30.83 20.67 -5.81
C ALA A 687 31.58 21.88 -6.37
N VAL A 688 30.86 22.78 -7.05
CA VAL A 688 31.44 24.02 -7.59
C VAL A 688 31.73 25.04 -6.48
N HIS A 689 30.99 25.04 -5.37
CA HIS A 689 31.24 25.90 -4.19
C HIS A 689 32.41 25.41 -3.33
N ALA A 690 32.47 24.09 -3.07
CA ALA A 690 33.45 23.46 -2.18
C ALA A 690 34.88 23.52 -2.72
N GLY A 691 35.05 23.85 -4.01
CA GLY A 691 36.37 24.01 -4.62
C GLY A 691 37.24 22.78 -4.38
N HIS A 692 36.71 21.56 -4.61
CA HIS A 692 37.54 20.36 -4.60
C HIS A 692 38.69 20.57 -5.60
N SER A 693 39.87 20.83 -5.04
CA SER A 693 41.15 20.64 -5.72
C SER A 693 41.61 19.23 -5.35
N PRO A 694 41.43 18.22 -6.23
CA PRO A 694 42.31 17.09 -6.22
C PRO A 694 43.66 17.56 -6.76
N CYS A 695 44.73 16.96 -6.26
CA CYS A 695 46.08 17.23 -6.69
C CYS A 695 46.23 16.86 -8.19
N GLY A 696 46.39 17.87 -9.06
CA GLY A 696 46.76 17.71 -10.48
C GLY A 696 45.59 17.61 -11.46
N SER A 697 45.72 18.32 -12.60
CA SER A 697 44.95 18.32 -13.88
C SER A 697 43.41 18.15 -13.93
N GLU A 698 42.70 17.87 -12.83
CA GLU A 698 41.27 17.55 -12.81
C GLU A 698 40.37 18.77 -12.51
N ALA A 699 40.94 19.89 -12.04
CA ALA A 699 40.22 21.10 -11.65
C ALA A 699 39.65 21.94 -12.83
N GLU A 700 40.02 21.63 -14.07
CA GLU A 700 39.61 22.43 -15.24
C GLU A 700 38.18 22.13 -15.70
N LEU A 701 37.67 20.90 -15.51
CA LEU A 701 36.41 20.44 -16.12
C LEU A 701 35.16 21.21 -15.72
N TRP A 702 35.10 21.70 -14.48
CA TRP A 702 33.96 22.45 -13.94
C TRP A 702 34.14 23.97 -14.00
N GLN A 703 35.33 24.43 -14.43
CA GLN A 703 35.66 25.84 -14.58
C GLN A 703 35.32 26.40 -15.97
N TRP A 704 35.13 25.55 -16.99
CA TRP A 704 34.67 25.93 -18.34
C TRP A 704 33.19 26.37 -18.37
#